data_AF-A0A8K9XJC8-F1
#
_entry.id   AF-A0A8K9XJC8-F1
#
_cell.length_a   1.000
_cell.length_b   1.000
_cell.length_c   1.000
_cell.angle_alpha   90.00
_cell.angle_beta   90.00
_cell.angle_gamma   90.00
#
_symmetry.space_group_name_H-M   'P 1'
#
loop_
_entity.id
_entity.type
_entity.pdbx_description
1 polymer ?
#
loop_
_entity_poly.entity_id
_entity_poly.type
_entity_poly.pdbx_seq_one_letter_code
_entity_poly.pdbx_strand_id
1 'polypeptide(L)'
;MITSELPVLQDSSNESGAADTVSLSVSVSELEDPTDTKGKKKRGRPGRPPAANKKPRKSPAEKATGGAKGRKANGVPQTNGEGGDPVTLFEVVRMGKSAMQSVVDDWIESYKQDRDIALLDLINFFIQCSGCKGTVRIEMFRNMQNAEIIRKMTEEFDEDSGDYPLTMPGPLWKKFRYNFCEFICVLIRQCQYSIIYDEYLMDTVISLLTGLSDSQVRAFRHTSTLAAMKLMTALVNVALNLSIHQDNTQRQYEAERNKMAGKRANEKLELLLQKRKELQENQDEIENMMNSIFKGIFVHRYRDAIAEIRAICIEEIGVWMKMYSDAFLNDSYLKYVGWTLHDRQGEVRLKCLKALQNLYTNRELFPKLELFTNRFKDRIVSMTLDKEYDVAVEAIRLITLILQYDALSNEDCENVYHLVYSAHRPVAVAAGEFLHRKLFSRHDPQAEEELAKRRGRSSPNGNLLRMLVLFFLESELHEHAAYLVDSLWESSQELLKDWECMTELLLEEPVQGEEVLSDRQESSLIELMVCTIRQAAEAHPPVGRGTGKRVLTAKERKTQIDDKNKLTEHFIMALPMLLSKYQADSEKVANLLQIPMFFDLDVYSAGRMEKHLDALLKQIRLVVEKHIETDVLEACSKTYSILCSEEYTIMNRVDIARSQLIDEITDRFTHSVEDLLQEAEEADDDDIYNVLSTLKRLTAFHNAHDLTRWDLFGSCYRLLKAGIEQGAMPEQIAVQALQCSHYSILWQLVKITEGTPSKEDLVALRRVVKSFLAVCQQCLSNVNTPVKEQAFMLLCDLLMVFSHQLVSGGREGLEALVFNPDSTLQNELLTFILDHVFIDQDDENQSMEGDEEDEANKIEALHKRRNLLAAFSKLIIYDIVDMPAAADIFKHYMKYYNDYGDIIKETLSKTRQSDKILCAKTLILSLQQLFNELLQDQGPTLDRTSSHVSGIKELARRFALTFGLDQIKTREAVATLHKDGIEFAFKYQNPHGAEFPPPNLAFLEVLSEFSSKLLRQDKKTVHSYLEKFMSESMSERREDVWLPLISYRNSLLTGGEDGDRMSVTSGASSKTSSIRSKKGRTPIHKSKRIEEESSVEASWLRGNDNLQTPGALTTPQLTSTVLRENPRQAADTHLPDHDSEPVCVWCVCVCVCACVRVCVCARGLMEDDAEPIFEDVMMSSRGQLEDMNEEFEDTMVIDLPPSRNRRERAELRPDFFDSAAMIEDEHTHGGIAAF
;
A
#
# COMPACT_ATOMS: atom_id res chain seq x y z
N MET A 1 1.83 -19.32 -62.41
CA MET A 1 0.57 -19.40 -63.20
C MET A 1 -0.25 -18.18 -62.77
N ILE A 2 -0.34 -17.08 -63.52
CA ILE A 2 -0.88 -16.84 -64.89
C ILE A 2 -2.34 -16.34 -64.83
N THR A 3 -2.49 -14.99 -64.91
CA THR A 3 -3.62 -14.18 -65.45
C THR A 3 -5.03 -14.31 -64.80
N SER A 4 -5.94 -13.32 -64.83
CA SER A 4 -6.10 -12.14 -65.72
C SER A 4 -6.85 -10.93 -65.09
N GLU A 5 -6.30 -9.73 -65.31
CA GLU A 5 -6.91 -8.50 -65.94
C GLU A 5 -8.15 -7.74 -65.37
N LEU A 6 -7.89 -6.51 -64.87
CA LEU A 6 -8.24 -5.13 -65.37
C LEU A 6 -9.46 -4.88 -66.31
N PRO A 7 -9.90 -3.62 -66.58
CA PRO A 7 -9.75 -2.29 -65.90
C PRO A 7 -11.16 -1.78 -65.41
N VAL A 8 -11.68 -0.52 -65.34
CA VAL A 8 -11.43 0.92 -65.67
C VAL A 8 -12.26 1.73 -64.61
N LEU A 9 -12.02 2.92 -64.01
CA LEU A 9 -11.34 4.22 -64.27
C LEU A 9 -12.18 5.36 -64.95
N GLN A 10 -11.85 6.62 -64.58
CA GLN A 10 -12.32 7.94 -65.09
C GLN A 10 -13.78 8.38 -64.76
N ASP A 11 -14.16 9.66 -64.56
CA ASP A 11 -13.51 10.98 -64.30
C ASP A 11 -14.66 12.02 -64.12
N SER A 12 -14.52 13.30 -63.71
CA SER A 12 -13.57 14.07 -62.89
C SER A 12 -14.13 15.51 -62.74
N SER A 13 -13.55 16.37 -61.88
CA SER A 13 -13.61 17.86 -61.96
C SER A 13 -14.98 18.56 -61.70
N ASN A 14 -15.08 19.83 -61.28
CA ASN A 14 -14.10 20.78 -60.70
C ASN A 14 -14.85 21.92 -59.96
N GLU A 15 -14.16 22.60 -59.03
CA GLU A 15 -14.18 24.07 -58.77
C GLU A 15 -15.51 24.83 -58.46
N SER A 16 -15.54 25.99 -57.80
CA SER A 16 -14.60 26.74 -56.93
C SER A 16 -15.36 27.92 -56.26
N GLY A 17 -14.70 28.69 -55.37
CA GLY A 17 -15.23 29.96 -54.81
C GLY A 17 -16.16 29.78 -53.61
N ALA A 18 -15.79 30.02 -52.34
CA ALA A 18 -14.95 31.02 -51.66
C ALA A 18 -15.63 32.39 -51.42
N ALA A 19 -15.45 32.91 -50.19
CA ALA A 19 -15.76 34.27 -49.71
C ALA A 19 -17.28 34.64 -49.60
N ASP A 20 -17.78 35.41 -48.62
CA ASP A 20 -17.15 35.94 -47.40
C ASP A 20 -18.19 36.43 -46.35
N THR A 21 -17.70 36.93 -45.20
CA THR A 21 -18.35 37.89 -44.28
C THR A 21 -19.63 37.48 -43.52
N VAL A 22 -19.41 36.98 -42.29
CA VAL A 22 -19.79 37.65 -41.02
C VAL A 22 -21.11 38.44 -40.96
N SER A 23 -22.04 38.02 -40.09
CA SER A 23 -22.55 38.85 -38.97
C SER A 23 -23.49 38.08 -38.02
N LEU A 24 -23.52 38.48 -36.74
CA LEU A 24 -24.37 37.89 -35.69
C LEU A 24 -25.68 38.67 -35.52
N SER A 25 -26.81 37.96 -35.41
CA SER A 25 -27.91 38.24 -34.45
C SER A 25 -29.02 37.19 -34.66
N VAL A 26 -29.44 36.34 -33.71
CA VAL A 26 -30.02 36.57 -32.36
C VAL A 26 -31.55 36.85 -32.40
N SER A 27 -32.29 36.07 -31.61
CA SER A 27 -33.71 36.25 -31.20
C SER A 27 -34.81 35.90 -32.25
N VAL A 28 -35.82 35.07 -31.93
CA VAL A 28 -37.01 35.30 -31.05
C VAL A 28 -37.91 36.39 -31.65
N SER A 29 -39.21 36.20 -31.90
CA SER A 29 -40.15 35.05 -31.85
C SER A 29 -41.47 35.48 -32.54
N GLU A 30 -42.47 34.59 -32.66
CA GLU A 30 -43.83 34.74 -32.06
C GLU A 30 -44.90 33.89 -32.77
N LEU A 31 -46.04 33.70 -32.10
CA LEU A 31 -47.21 32.97 -32.60
C LEU A 31 -48.29 33.96 -33.07
N GLU A 32 -49.20 33.53 -33.95
CA GLU A 32 -50.59 33.24 -33.55
C GLU A 32 -51.39 32.54 -34.67
N ASP A 33 -52.42 31.78 -34.28
CA ASP A 33 -53.38 31.04 -35.12
C ASP A 33 -54.64 31.91 -35.32
N PRO A 34 -55.42 31.79 -36.42
CA PRO A 34 -56.66 31.00 -36.27
C PRO A 34 -57.22 30.29 -37.55
N THR A 35 -57.67 29.04 -37.37
CA THR A 35 -59.03 28.46 -37.65
C THR A 35 -59.93 29.06 -38.78
N ASP A 36 -60.75 28.35 -39.59
CA ASP A 36 -61.28 26.95 -39.67
C ASP A 36 -62.02 26.75 -41.05
N THR A 37 -62.58 25.56 -41.31
CA THR A 37 -63.76 25.23 -42.18
C THR A 37 -63.64 24.30 -43.41
N LYS A 38 -63.42 22.99 -43.12
CA LYS A 38 -64.33 21.85 -43.46
C LYS A 38 -64.72 21.52 -44.94
N GLY A 39 -64.28 20.36 -45.47
CA GLY A 39 -64.48 19.93 -46.88
C GLY A 39 -64.95 18.50 -47.28
N LYS A 40 -65.29 17.57 -46.36
CA LYS A 40 -65.97 16.24 -46.59
C LYS A 40 -65.23 15.03 -47.27
N LYS A 41 -65.07 13.95 -46.46
CA LYS A 41 -65.41 12.51 -46.69
C LYS A 41 -64.46 11.47 -47.37
N LYS A 42 -64.13 10.45 -46.57
CA LYS A 42 -64.06 8.97 -46.84
C LYS A 42 -63.02 8.37 -47.81
N ARG A 43 -62.01 7.68 -47.26
CA ARG A 43 -61.99 6.20 -47.07
C ARG A 43 -60.85 5.76 -46.12
N GLY A 44 -60.83 4.49 -45.69
CA GLY A 44 -59.98 3.97 -44.61
C GLY A 44 -58.73 3.20 -45.05
N ARG A 45 -57.79 3.02 -44.11
CA ARG A 45 -56.43 2.45 -44.26
C ARG A 45 -56.41 0.92 -44.03
N PRO A 46 -55.66 0.13 -44.82
CA PRO A 46 -55.39 -1.28 -44.53
C PRO A 46 -54.08 -1.48 -43.73
N GLY A 47 -54.02 -2.57 -42.97
CA GLY A 47 -52.82 -3.11 -42.31
C GLY A 47 -53.13 -4.52 -41.79
N ARG A 48 -52.21 -5.49 -41.90
CA ARG A 48 -52.49 -6.91 -41.62
C ARG A 48 -51.49 -7.52 -40.60
N PRO A 49 -51.95 -8.37 -39.65
CA PRO A 49 -51.12 -9.10 -38.64
C PRO A 49 -50.97 -10.59 -39.11
N PRO A 50 -50.85 -11.66 -38.28
CA PRO A 50 -50.68 -11.86 -36.82
C PRO A 50 -49.41 -12.68 -36.48
N ALA A 51 -49.17 -13.32 -35.32
CA ALA A 51 -49.93 -13.64 -34.08
C ALA A 51 -48.94 -13.70 -32.87
N ALA A 52 -49.21 -14.15 -31.64
CA ALA A 52 -50.37 -14.72 -30.90
C ALA A 52 -50.13 -14.49 -29.37
N ASN A 53 -50.93 -14.90 -28.37
CA ASN A 53 -52.30 -15.40 -28.24
C ASN A 53 -52.84 -15.02 -26.83
N LYS A 54 -54.15 -14.75 -26.66
CA LYS A 54 -54.89 -14.65 -25.36
C LYS A 54 -56.40 -14.58 -25.67
N LYS A 55 -57.25 -14.76 -24.63
CA LYS A 55 -58.74 -14.54 -24.55
C LYS A 55 -59.63 -15.85 -24.56
N PRO A 56 -60.97 -15.81 -24.34
CA PRO A 56 -61.54 -15.96 -22.98
C PRO A 56 -62.90 -16.74 -22.92
N ARG A 57 -63.63 -16.69 -21.79
CA ARG A 57 -65.10 -16.83 -21.62
C ARG A 57 -65.47 -16.61 -20.13
N LYS A 58 -66.69 -16.23 -19.69
CA LYS A 58 -67.84 -15.51 -20.30
C LYS A 58 -68.72 -14.95 -19.15
N SER A 59 -69.63 -14.02 -19.42
CA SER A 59 -70.61 -13.49 -18.45
C SER A 59 -71.82 -14.43 -18.20
N PRO A 60 -72.54 -14.23 -17.09
CA PRO A 60 -73.96 -13.82 -17.19
C PRO A 60 -74.34 -12.70 -16.20
N ALA A 61 -75.62 -12.28 -16.21
CA ALA A 61 -76.17 -11.21 -15.36
C ALA A 61 -77.58 -11.57 -14.83
N GLU A 62 -77.99 -10.86 -13.75
CA GLU A 62 -79.34 -10.69 -13.20
C GLU A 62 -80.24 -11.92 -12.91
N LYS A 63 -80.56 -12.13 -11.62
CA LYS A 63 -81.86 -11.69 -11.07
C LYS A 63 -81.86 -11.60 -9.53
N ALA A 64 -82.77 -10.81 -8.98
CA ALA A 64 -82.73 -10.30 -7.60
C ALA A 64 -83.49 -11.17 -6.57
N THR A 65 -83.17 -11.01 -5.28
CA THR A 65 -84.15 -10.52 -4.28
C THR A 65 -83.52 -10.11 -2.93
N GLY A 66 -83.96 -8.96 -2.41
CA GLY A 66 -84.10 -8.57 -0.98
C GLY A 66 -83.04 -8.93 0.07
N GLY A 67 -82.29 -7.92 0.54
CA GLY A 67 -81.55 -7.97 1.82
C GLY A 67 -80.72 -6.70 2.05
N ALA A 68 -80.99 -5.92 3.10
CA ALA A 68 -80.38 -4.61 3.30
C ALA A 68 -79.45 -4.54 4.53
N LYS A 69 -78.25 -3.95 4.36
CA LYS A 69 -77.67 -2.93 5.27
C LYS A 69 -76.39 -2.31 4.68
N GLY A 70 -76.03 -1.13 5.19
CA GLY A 70 -75.06 -0.22 4.57
C GLY A 70 -73.58 -0.44 4.91
N ARG A 71 -72.74 0.43 4.33
CA ARG A 71 -71.27 0.50 4.49
C ARG A 71 -70.81 0.59 5.95
N LYS A 72 -69.68 -0.05 6.25
CA LYS A 72 -68.63 0.46 7.15
C LYS A 72 -67.25 0.17 6.53
N ALA A 73 -66.20 0.82 7.06
CA ALA A 73 -64.84 0.72 6.57
C ALA A 73 -64.07 -0.47 7.18
N ASN A 74 -63.08 -0.96 6.44
CA ASN A 74 -61.93 -1.70 6.96
C ASN A 74 -60.68 -0.81 6.78
N GLY A 75 -59.64 -0.88 7.61
CA GLY A 75 -59.41 -1.79 8.74
C GLY A 75 -58.08 -2.52 8.58
N VAL A 76 -57.14 -2.23 9.47
CA VAL A 76 -55.79 -2.84 9.50
C VAL A 76 -55.91 -4.35 9.76
N PRO A 77 -55.16 -5.21 9.04
CA PRO A 77 -55.19 -6.65 9.29
C PRO A 77 -54.49 -7.01 10.61
N GLN A 78 -55.24 -7.47 11.60
CA GLN A 78 -54.66 -8.13 12.77
C GLN A 78 -54.14 -9.52 12.39
N THR A 79 -52.83 -9.72 12.50
CA THR A 79 -52.22 -11.05 12.59
C THR A 79 -52.17 -11.46 14.06
N ASN A 80 -52.95 -12.46 14.46
CA ASN A 80 -52.88 -13.01 15.81
C ASN A 80 -51.56 -13.78 16.01
N GLY A 81 -50.68 -13.22 16.82
CA GLY A 81 -49.51 -13.85 17.42
C GLY A 81 -49.22 -13.14 18.74
N GLU A 82 -48.97 -13.88 19.81
CA GLU A 82 -48.82 -13.33 21.15
C GLU A 82 -47.42 -12.76 21.37
N GLY A 83 -47.30 -11.58 21.99
CA GLY A 83 -46.04 -11.07 22.56
C GLY A 83 -45.09 -10.33 21.62
N GLY A 84 -45.60 -9.48 20.71
CA GLY A 84 -44.79 -8.51 19.98
C GLY A 84 -45.09 -7.07 20.41
N ASP A 85 -44.06 -6.31 20.80
CA ASP A 85 -44.16 -4.87 21.08
C ASP A 85 -44.47 -4.06 19.79
N PRO A 86 -45.05 -2.85 19.91
CA PRO A 86 -45.30 -1.99 18.76
C PRO A 86 -43.99 -1.54 18.11
N VAL A 87 -43.85 -1.83 16.80
CA VAL A 87 -42.65 -1.50 16.01
C VAL A 87 -42.37 0.00 16.07
N THR A 88 -41.22 0.39 16.62
CA THR A 88 -40.91 1.81 16.85
C THR A 88 -40.44 2.52 15.58
N LEU A 89 -40.55 3.85 15.56
CA LEU A 89 -40.05 4.69 14.46
C LEU A 89 -38.55 4.46 14.18
N PHE A 90 -37.75 4.18 15.23
CA PHE A 90 -36.34 3.79 15.08
C PHE A 90 -36.19 2.50 14.30
N GLU A 91 -37.01 1.48 14.57
CA GLU A 91 -36.94 0.21 13.83
C GLU A 91 -37.35 0.34 12.36
N VAL A 92 -38.37 1.16 12.07
CA VAL A 92 -38.81 1.46 10.69
C VAL A 92 -37.68 2.12 9.90
N VAL A 93 -37.04 3.15 10.47
CA VAL A 93 -35.93 3.89 9.85
C VAL A 93 -34.67 3.00 9.75
N ARG A 94 -34.36 2.20 10.77
CA ARG A 94 -33.23 1.22 10.77
C ARG A 94 -33.39 0.15 9.70
N MET A 95 -34.59 -0.40 9.50
CA MET A 95 -34.85 -1.35 8.42
C MET A 95 -34.83 -0.66 7.03
N GLY A 96 -35.46 0.52 6.92
CA GLY A 96 -35.60 1.24 5.65
C GLY A 96 -36.25 0.39 4.56
N LYS A 97 -37.39 -0.24 4.89
CA LYS A 97 -38.22 -1.06 3.96
C LYS A 97 -39.29 -0.23 3.25
N SER A 98 -39.71 0.89 3.85
CA SER A 98 -40.67 1.84 3.30
C SER A 98 -39.94 3.03 2.67
N ALA A 99 -40.59 3.73 1.75
CA ALA A 99 -40.10 5.03 1.28
C ALA A 99 -40.17 6.06 2.42
N MET A 100 -39.10 6.83 2.64
CA MET A 100 -38.97 7.73 3.80
C MET A 100 -40.11 8.75 3.88
N GLN A 101 -40.53 9.25 2.72
CA GLN A 101 -41.70 10.11 2.54
C GLN A 101 -42.98 9.54 3.19
N SER A 102 -43.26 8.24 3.02
CA SER A 102 -44.46 7.61 3.61
C SER A 102 -44.38 7.62 5.14
N VAL A 103 -43.22 7.30 5.71
CA VAL A 103 -43.00 7.27 7.17
C VAL A 103 -43.20 8.67 7.78
N VAL A 104 -42.78 9.71 7.05
CA VAL A 104 -43.00 11.11 7.40
C VAL A 104 -44.48 11.50 7.27
N ASP A 105 -45.16 11.12 6.19
CA ASP A 105 -46.59 11.43 5.99
C ASP A 105 -47.48 10.75 7.05
N ASP A 106 -47.19 9.49 7.39
CA ASP A 106 -47.87 8.72 8.43
C ASP A 106 -47.67 9.38 9.82
N TRP A 107 -46.44 9.84 10.13
CA TRP A 107 -46.15 10.57 11.37
C TRP A 107 -46.83 11.95 11.40
N ILE A 108 -46.83 12.69 10.28
CA ILE A 108 -47.50 13.99 10.14
C ILE A 108 -49.02 13.86 10.33
N GLU A 109 -49.63 12.78 9.86
CA GLU A 109 -51.07 12.51 10.08
C GLU A 109 -51.35 12.10 11.53
N SER A 110 -50.41 11.44 12.22
CA SER A 110 -50.48 11.22 13.67
C SER A 110 -50.40 12.53 14.46
N TYR A 111 -49.49 13.45 14.09
CA TYR A 111 -49.33 14.75 14.74
C TYR A 111 -50.58 15.65 14.60
N LYS A 112 -51.34 15.52 13.50
CA LYS A 112 -52.64 16.19 13.34
C LYS A 112 -53.75 15.59 14.22
N GLN A 113 -53.62 14.35 14.67
CA GLN A 113 -54.59 13.66 15.52
C GLN A 113 -54.30 13.88 17.00
N ASP A 114 -53.05 13.69 17.44
CA ASP A 114 -52.57 14.01 18.78
C ASP A 114 -51.10 14.48 18.72
N ARG A 115 -50.88 15.76 19.01
CA ARG A 115 -49.55 16.39 18.98
C ARG A 115 -48.61 15.85 20.07
N ASP A 116 -49.13 15.58 21.27
CA ASP A 116 -48.32 15.12 22.40
C ASP A 116 -47.80 13.69 22.16
N ILE A 117 -48.66 12.82 21.63
CA ILE A 117 -48.27 11.42 21.34
C ILE A 117 -47.26 11.39 20.18
N ALA A 118 -47.52 12.10 19.08
CA ALA A 118 -46.59 12.13 17.95
C ALA A 118 -45.23 12.76 18.29
N LEU A 119 -45.21 13.80 19.15
CA LEU A 119 -43.96 14.33 19.70
C LEU A 119 -43.25 13.33 20.61
N LEU A 120 -43.97 12.62 21.49
CA LEU A 120 -43.38 11.61 22.35
C LEU A 120 -42.68 10.50 21.55
N ASP A 121 -43.27 10.08 20.42
CA ASP A 121 -42.66 9.11 19.51
C ASP A 121 -41.41 9.68 18.80
N LEU A 122 -41.42 10.96 18.42
CA LEU A 122 -40.27 11.64 17.80
C LEU A 122 -39.12 11.86 18.82
N ILE A 123 -39.45 12.16 20.08
CA ILE A 123 -38.51 12.25 21.19
C ILE A 123 -37.85 10.89 21.44
N ASN A 124 -38.65 9.83 21.58
CA ASN A 124 -38.15 8.47 21.75
C ASN A 124 -37.33 8.00 20.54
N PHE A 125 -37.68 8.41 19.32
CA PHE A 125 -36.87 8.14 18.13
C PHE A 125 -35.45 8.71 18.26
N PHE A 126 -35.26 9.96 18.69
CA PHE A 126 -33.90 10.52 18.87
C PHE A 126 -33.12 9.84 20.00
N ILE A 127 -33.79 9.46 21.09
CA ILE A 127 -33.19 8.69 22.19
C ILE A 127 -32.74 7.30 21.71
N GLN A 128 -33.61 6.55 21.02
CA GLN A 128 -33.32 5.21 20.49
C GLN A 128 -32.27 5.23 19.37
N CYS A 129 -32.26 6.26 18.52
CA CYS A 129 -31.20 6.47 17.52
C CYS A 129 -29.82 6.67 18.17
N SER A 130 -29.79 7.11 19.43
CA SER A 130 -28.56 7.25 20.22
C SER A 130 -28.11 5.95 20.88
N GLY A 131 -28.84 4.84 20.71
CA GLY A 131 -28.53 3.53 21.30
C GLY A 131 -29.13 3.28 22.70
N CYS A 132 -29.73 4.30 23.31
CA CYS A 132 -30.42 4.17 24.60
C CYS A 132 -31.66 3.26 24.46
N LYS A 133 -31.80 2.29 25.37
CA LYS A 133 -33.00 1.43 25.46
C LYS A 133 -34.11 2.03 26.33
N GLY A 134 -33.78 3.01 27.18
CA GLY A 134 -34.73 3.79 27.98
C GLY A 134 -35.81 4.45 27.12
N THR A 135 -36.99 4.65 27.71
CA THR A 135 -38.17 5.17 26.99
C THR A 135 -38.84 6.27 27.78
N VAL A 136 -38.89 7.47 27.18
CA VAL A 136 -39.60 8.64 27.70
C VAL A 136 -41.10 8.34 27.69
N ARG A 137 -41.76 8.50 28.84
CA ARG A 137 -43.20 8.28 29.02
C ARG A 137 -43.96 9.60 28.93
N ILE A 138 -45.26 9.55 28.59
CA ILE A 138 -46.12 10.73 28.50
C ILE A 138 -46.16 11.54 29.81
N GLU A 139 -46.06 10.87 30.96
CA GLU A 139 -45.96 11.50 32.28
C GLU A 139 -44.65 12.29 32.47
N MET A 140 -43.56 11.84 31.85
CA MET A 140 -42.27 12.54 31.89
C MET A 140 -42.30 13.76 30.96
N PHE A 141 -42.76 13.57 29.72
CA PHE A 141 -42.89 14.66 28.74
C PHE A 141 -43.76 15.83 29.23
N ARG A 142 -44.83 15.55 29.98
CA ARG A 142 -45.74 16.58 30.51
C ARG A 142 -45.31 17.24 31.83
N ASN A 143 -44.37 16.65 32.59
CA ASN A 143 -44.05 17.10 33.96
C ASN A 143 -42.56 17.30 34.27
N MET A 144 -41.65 16.90 33.37
CA MET A 144 -40.19 17.00 33.57
C MET A 144 -39.57 17.92 32.52
N GLN A 145 -38.50 18.63 32.87
CA GLN A 145 -37.72 19.40 31.90
C GLN A 145 -36.76 18.51 31.11
N ASN A 146 -36.36 18.94 29.90
CA ASN A 146 -35.45 18.19 29.04
C ASN A 146 -34.15 17.76 29.76
N ALA A 147 -33.57 18.59 30.63
CA ALA A 147 -32.39 18.21 31.40
C ALA A 147 -32.64 17.02 32.36
N GLU A 148 -33.82 16.95 32.97
CA GLU A 148 -34.23 15.87 33.87
C GLU A 148 -34.56 14.59 33.08
N ILE A 149 -35.21 14.74 31.92
CA ILE A 149 -35.50 13.64 30.98
C ILE A 149 -34.18 13.03 30.48
N ILE A 150 -33.24 13.85 30.01
CA ILE A 150 -31.93 13.40 29.50
C ILE A 150 -31.12 12.71 30.59
N ARG A 151 -31.08 13.27 31.80
CA ARG A 151 -30.46 12.61 32.95
C ARG A 151 -31.09 11.25 33.20
N LYS A 152 -32.42 11.15 33.22
CA LYS A 152 -33.10 9.87 33.42
C LYS A 152 -32.86 8.88 32.26
N MET A 153 -32.76 9.34 31.02
CA MET A 153 -32.37 8.49 29.88
C MET A 153 -30.86 8.13 29.88
N THR A 154 -30.05 8.79 30.70
CA THR A 154 -28.67 8.34 31.00
C THR A 154 -28.69 7.27 32.11
N GLU A 155 -29.55 7.42 33.12
CA GLU A 155 -29.76 6.41 34.18
C GLU A 155 -30.44 5.13 33.65
N GLU A 156 -31.35 5.25 32.67
CA GLU A 156 -32.05 4.15 31.98
C GLU A 156 -31.43 3.81 30.60
N PHE A 157 -30.15 4.14 30.34
CA PHE A 157 -29.54 3.91 29.02
C PHE A 157 -29.44 2.41 28.66
N ASP A 158 -29.11 1.58 29.66
CA ASP A 158 -28.92 0.13 29.56
C ASP A 158 -27.95 -0.27 28.43
N GLU A 159 -26.70 0.19 28.48
CA GLU A 159 -25.69 -0.11 27.45
C GLU A 159 -25.00 -1.47 27.61
N ASP A 160 -24.91 -2.18 26.48
CA ASP A 160 -24.26 -3.48 26.30
C ASP A 160 -22.73 -3.38 26.17
N SER A 161 -22.30 -2.29 25.53
CA SER A 161 -20.93 -1.87 25.24
C SER A 161 -20.95 -0.36 24.95
N GLY A 162 -19.78 0.27 24.77
CA GLY A 162 -19.69 1.67 24.36
C GLY A 162 -20.06 1.98 22.90
N ASP A 163 -20.64 1.02 22.17
CA ASP A 163 -21.05 1.18 20.77
C ASP A 163 -22.50 1.62 20.63
N TYR A 164 -22.76 2.54 19.71
CA TYR A 164 -24.09 3.09 19.45
C TYR A 164 -24.34 3.21 17.93
N PRO A 165 -25.59 3.38 17.46
CA PRO A 165 -25.97 3.21 16.05
C PRO A 165 -25.20 4.01 14.99
N LEU A 166 -24.44 5.04 15.38
CA LEU A 166 -23.58 5.84 14.48
C LEU A 166 -22.11 5.38 14.45
N THR A 167 -21.62 4.64 15.45
CA THR A 167 -20.26 4.06 15.47
C THR A 167 -20.22 2.61 15.02
N MET A 168 -21.33 1.87 15.10
CA MET A 168 -21.37 0.46 14.72
C MET A 168 -20.98 0.24 13.23
N PRO A 169 -20.05 -0.68 12.94
CA PRO A 169 -19.60 -0.94 11.57
C PRO A 169 -20.60 -1.78 10.76
N GLY A 170 -20.52 -1.66 9.43
CA GLY A 170 -21.19 -2.54 8.48
C GLY A 170 -22.29 -1.88 7.63
N PRO A 171 -22.80 -2.57 6.59
CA PRO A 171 -23.72 -1.97 5.60
C PRO A 171 -25.05 -1.52 6.18
N LEU A 172 -25.60 -2.25 7.17
CA LEU A 172 -26.88 -1.92 7.80
C LEU A 172 -26.80 -0.60 8.57
N TRP A 173 -25.72 -0.39 9.34
CA TRP A 173 -25.55 0.85 10.11
C TRP A 173 -25.14 2.05 9.23
N LYS A 174 -24.37 1.82 8.16
CA LYS A 174 -24.18 2.83 7.10
C LYS A 174 -25.52 3.25 6.46
N LYS A 175 -26.40 2.29 6.15
CA LYS A 175 -27.76 2.58 5.66
C LYS A 175 -28.61 3.31 6.70
N PHE A 176 -28.58 2.89 7.97
CA PHE A 176 -29.29 3.60 9.05
C PHE A 176 -28.84 5.06 9.18
N ARG A 177 -27.52 5.35 9.17
CA ARG A 177 -27.02 6.73 9.23
C ARG A 177 -27.54 7.58 8.06
N TYR A 178 -27.63 7.02 6.85
CA TYR A 178 -28.27 7.68 5.71
C TYR A 178 -29.77 7.92 5.95
N ASN A 179 -30.52 6.86 6.27
CA ASN A 179 -31.97 6.91 6.50
C ASN A 179 -32.35 7.91 7.63
N PHE A 180 -31.55 7.99 8.69
CA PHE A 180 -31.71 8.93 9.80
C PHE A 180 -31.56 10.38 9.33
N CYS A 181 -30.53 10.67 8.53
CA CYS A 181 -30.35 11.99 7.92
C CYS A 181 -31.47 12.33 6.93
N GLU A 182 -31.94 11.35 6.15
CA GLU A 182 -33.03 11.52 5.19
C GLU A 182 -34.35 11.83 5.90
N PHE A 183 -34.71 11.07 6.95
CA PHE A 183 -35.94 11.25 7.72
C PHE A 183 -36.11 12.70 8.19
N ILE A 184 -35.08 13.25 8.83
CA ILE A 184 -35.08 14.63 9.37
C ILE A 184 -35.25 15.64 8.24
N CYS A 185 -34.51 15.49 7.14
CA CYS A 185 -34.60 16.37 5.98
C CYS A 185 -35.98 16.32 5.29
N VAL A 186 -36.62 15.14 5.22
CA VAL A 186 -37.93 14.96 4.59
C VAL A 186 -39.05 15.49 5.50
N LEU A 187 -38.97 15.23 6.82
CA LEU A 187 -39.92 15.73 7.82
C LEU A 187 -40.10 17.25 7.72
N ILE A 188 -38.99 17.99 7.78
CA ILE A 188 -38.99 19.45 7.73
C ILE A 188 -39.50 19.98 6.38
N ARG A 189 -39.12 19.33 5.27
CA ARG A 189 -39.62 19.68 3.93
C ARG A 189 -41.14 19.49 3.79
N GLN A 190 -41.75 18.53 4.46
CA GLN A 190 -43.21 18.36 4.42
C GLN A 190 -43.94 19.30 5.39
N CYS A 191 -43.33 19.64 6.52
CA CYS A 191 -43.88 20.63 7.46
C CYS A 191 -43.76 22.10 6.96
N GLN A 192 -42.93 22.39 5.95
CA GLN A 192 -42.47 23.74 5.56
C GLN A 192 -43.56 24.79 5.22
N TYR A 193 -44.81 24.35 4.97
CA TYR A 193 -45.92 25.22 4.56
C TYR A 193 -47.00 25.39 5.64
N SER A 194 -46.88 24.75 6.81
CA SER A 194 -47.86 24.87 7.89
C SER A 194 -47.30 24.49 9.26
N ILE A 195 -47.10 23.20 9.50
CA ILE A 195 -46.75 22.64 10.83
C ILE A 195 -45.45 23.23 11.40
N ILE A 196 -44.51 23.65 10.55
CA ILE A 196 -43.24 24.25 11.01
C ILE A 196 -43.42 25.58 11.77
N TYR A 197 -44.53 26.30 11.53
CA TYR A 197 -44.85 27.59 12.17
C TYR A 197 -45.92 27.45 13.27
N ASP A 198 -46.06 26.27 13.88
CA ASP A 198 -47.15 25.99 14.84
C ASP A 198 -46.82 26.27 16.32
N GLU A 199 -45.69 26.95 16.56
CA GLU A 199 -45.13 27.32 17.88
C GLU A 199 -44.96 26.14 18.86
N TYR A 200 -44.92 24.88 18.37
CA TYR A 200 -44.85 23.70 19.24
C TYR A 200 -43.88 22.61 18.77
N LEU A 201 -43.93 22.19 17.49
CA LEU A 201 -43.07 21.11 16.99
C LEU A 201 -41.58 21.48 17.06
N MET A 202 -41.23 22.62 16.47
CA MET A 202 -39.83 23.01 16.28
C MET A 202 -39.15 23.35 17.60
N ASP A 203 -39.80 24.11 18.48
CA ASP A 203 -39.30 24.45 19.81
C ASP A 203 -39.02 23.21 20.66
N THR A 204 -39.94 22.24 20.65
CA THR A 204 -39.78 20.98 21.39
C THR A 204 -38.55 20.19 20.88
N VAL A 205 -38.41 20.06 19.56
CA VAL A 205 -37.30 19.32 18.94
C VAL A 205 -35.97 20.04 19.11
N ILE A 206 -35.90 21.35 18.88
CA ILE A 206 -34.68 22.16 19.03
C ILE A 206 -34.24 22.18 20.50
N SER A 207 -35.16 22.35 21.44
CA SER A 207 -34.86 22.31 22.89
C SER A 207 -34.29 20.95 23.32
N LEU A 208 -34.89 19.84 22.88
CA LEU A 208 -34.39 18.50 23.18
C LEU A 208 -33.01 18.24 22.55
N LEU A 209 -32.84 18.53 21.27
CA LEU A 209 -31.57 18.31 20.57
C LEU A 209 -30.45 19.17 21.15
N THR A 210 -30.75 20.40 21.56
CA THR A 210 -29.79 21.28 22.24
C THR A 210 -29.35 20.66 23.57
N GLY A 211 -30.29 20.25 24.43
CA GLY A 211 -29.97 19.58 25.69
C GLY A 211 -29.17 18.29 25.51
N LEU A 212 -29.54 17.44 24.54
CA LEU A 212 -28.80 16.21 24.23
C LEU A 212 -27.39 16.52 23.72
N SER A 213 -27.20 17.62 22.99
CA SER A 213 -25.90 18.05 22.46
C SER A 213 -24.96 18.64 23.51
N ASP A 214 -25.43 18.96 24.72
CA ASP A 214 -24.59 19.34 25.85
C ASP A 214 -24.32 18.17 26.82
N SER A 215 -24.95 17.01 26.59
CA SER A 215 -24.72 15.81 27.39
C SER A 215 -23.28 15.32 27.31
N GLN A 216 -22.72 14.94 28.46
CA GLN A 216 -21.39 14.32 28.53
C GLN A 216 -21.37 12.94 27.84
N VAL A 217 -22.51 12.25 27.78
CA VAL A 217 -22.68 10.96 27.09
C VAL A 217 -22.45 11.16 25.58
N ARG A 218 -21.33 10.62 25.07
CA ARG A 218 -20.93 10.73 23.66
C ARG A 218 -22.03 10.25 22.70
N ALA A 219 -22.75 9.18 23.05
CA ALA A 219 -23.79 8.60 22.21
C ALA A 219 -24.95 9.56 21.94
N PHE A 220 -25.49 10.19 22.99
CA PHE A 220 -26.46 11.28 22.85
C PHE A 220 -25.88 12.47 22.09
N ARG A 221 -24.69 12.96 22.49
CA ARG A 221 -24.10 14.17 21.94
C ARG A 221 -23.76 14.09 20.46
N HIS A 222 -23.19 12.98 19.99
CA HIS A 222 -22.93 12.74 18.56
C HIS A 222 -24.27 12.68 17.80
N THR A 223 -25.22 11.89 18.27
CA THR A 223 -26.49 11.66 17.56
C THR A 223 -27.35 12.92 17.47
N SER A 224 -27.47 13.69 18.55
CA SER A 224 -28.22 14.94 18.55
C SER A 224 -27.52 16.04 17.74
N THR A 225 -26.19 16.09 17.73
CA THR A 225 -25.45 17.02 16.86
C THR A 225 -25.71 16.68 15.39
N LEU A 226 -25.61 15.41 14.99
CA LEU A 226 -25.93 15.00 13.62
C LEU A 226 -27.37 15.34 13.24
N ALA A 227 -28.32 15.08 14.14
CA ALA A 227 -29.72 15.44 13.93
C ALA A 227 -29.91 16.96 13.77
N ALA A 228 -29.32 17.75 14.65
CA ALA A 228 -29.40 19.20 14.65
C ALA A 228 -28.75 19.84 13.40
N MET A 229 -27.62 19.32 12.93
CA MET A 229 -27.00 19.85 11.72
C MET A 229 -27.83 19.50 10.47
N LYS A 230 -28.47 18.32 10.42
CA LYS A 230 -29.42 17.97 9.34
C LYS A 230 -30.73 18.76 9.40
N LEU A 231 -31.22 19.03 10.61
CA LEU A 231 -32.35 19.94 10.87
C LEU A 231 -32.05 21.35 10.37
N MET A 232 -30.87 21.89 10.68
CA MET A 232 -30.38 23.17 10.15
C MET A 232 -30.29 23.16 8.62
N THR A 233 -29.68 22.12 8.01
CA THR A 233 -29.60 21.95 6.55
C THR A 233 -30.99 21.95 5.88
N ALA A 234 -32.00 21.40 6.55
CA ALA A 234 -33.38 21.43 6.06
C ALA A 234 -34.03 22.82 6.21
N LEU A 235 -33.79 23.53 7.32
CA LEU A 235 -34.27 24.90 7.54
C LEU A 235 -33.66 25.91 6.55
N VAL A 236 -32.36 25.79 6.22
CA VAL A 236 -31.70 26.60 5.19
C VAL A 236 -32.39 26.46 3.83
N ASN A 237 -32.83 25.24 3.47
CA ASN A 237 -33.61 24.99 2.27
C ASN A 237 -35.02 25.62 2.32
N VAL A 238 -35.64 25.71 3.50
CA VAL A 238 -36.93 26.40 3.67
C VAL A 238 -36.76 27.91 3.56
N ALA A 239 -35.73 28.49 4.18
CA ALA A 239 -35.39 29.92 4.05
C ALA A 239 -35.10 30.31 2.60
N LEU A 240 -34.36 29.48 1.85
CA LEU A 240 -34.14 29.69 0.42
C LEU A 240 -35.45 29.67 -0.39
N ASN A 241 -36.35 28.71 -0.12
CA ASN A 241 -37.67 28.65 -0.75
C ASN A 241 -38.53 29.88 -0.41
N LEU A 242 -38.53 30.32 0.85
CA LEU A 242 -39.23 31.51 1.31
C LEU A 242 -38.70 32.78 0.63
N SER A 243 -37.38 32.98 0.58
CA SER A 243 -36.74 34.07 -0.14
C SER A 243 -37.14 34.11 -1.62
N ILE A 244 -37.08 32.97 -2.32
CA ILE A 244 -37.54 32.85 -3.71
C ILE A 244 -39.04 33.18 -3.84
N HIS A 245 -39.88 32.82 -2.87
CA HIS A 245 -41.30 33.18 -2.87
C HIS A 245 -41.57 34.65 -2.54
N GLN A 246 -40.79 35.28 -1.64
CA GLN A 246 -40.83 36.72 -1.38
C GLN A 246 -40.50 37.49 -2.66
N ASP A 247 -39.40 37.11 -3.32
CA ASP A 247 -38.89 37.77 -4.53
C ASP A 247 -39.90 37.71 -5.69
N ASN A 248 -40.48 36.52 -5.93
CA ASN A 248 -41.54 36.36 -6.91
C ASN A 248 -42.83 37.14 -6.54
N THR A 249 -43.15 37.27 -5.25
CA THR A 249 -44.30 38.07 -4.78
C THR A 249 -44.03 39.58 -4.92
N GLN A 250 -42.81 40.03 -4.68
CA GLN A 250 -42.36 41.42 -4.87
C GLN A 250 -42.42 41.81 -6.35
N ARG A 251 -41.90 40.98 -7.26
CA ARG A 251 -42.01 41.20 -8.72
C ARG A 251 -43.47 41.25 -9.19
N GLN A 252 -44.35 40.40 -8.64
CA GLN A 252 -45.79 40.45 -8.93
C GLN A 252 -46.46 41.73 -8.41
N TYR A 253 -46.09 42.19 -7.20
CA TYR A 253 -46.56 43.44 -6.63
C TYR A 253 -46.14 44.65 -7.48
N GLU A 254 -44.88 44.71 -7.91
CA GLU A 254 -44.37 45.77 -8.78
C GLU A 254 -45.02 45.75 -10.17
N ALA A 255 -45.18 44.57 -10.78
CA ALA A 255 -45.87 44.42 -12.06
C ALA A 255 -47.35 44.85 -12.01
N GLU A 256 -48.04 44.63 -10.89
CA GLU A 256 -49.41 45.12 -10.68
C GLU A 256 -49.44 46.63 -10.38
N ARG A 257 -48.46 47.14 -9.62
CA ARG A 257 -48.33 48.55 -9.23
C ARG A 257 -48.03 49.43 -10.44
N ASN A 258 -47.16 48.98 -11.33
CA ASN A 258 -46.70 49.74 -12.51
C ASN A 258 -47.74 49.82 -13.64
N LYS A 259 -48.89 49.13 -13.52
CA LYS A 259 -50.03 49.33 -14.43
C LYS A 259 -50.59 50.74 -14.35
N MET A 260 -51.06 51.24 -15.50
CA MET A 260 -51.84 52.48 -15.59
C MET A 260 -53.03 52.47 -14.64
N ALA A 261 -53.37 53.61 -14.04
CA ALA A 261 -54.35 53.70 -12.95
C ALA A 261 -55.72 53.04 -13.26
N GLY A 262 -56.22 53.13 -14.50
CA GLY A 262 -57.48 52.49 -14.92
C GLY A 262 -57.41 50.97 -15.20
N LYS A 263 -56.24 50.34 -15.05
CA LYS A 263 -56.00 48.89 -15.23
C LYS A 263 -55.35 48.22 -14.00
N ARG A 264 -55.21 48.96 -12.89
CA ARG A 264 -54.56 48.50 -11.65
C ARG A 264 -55.60 47.90 -10.70
N ALA A 265 -55.42 46.65 -10.29
CA ALA A 265 -56.27 46.02 -9.29
C ALA A 265 -55.77 46.32 -7.86
N ASN A 266 -56.35 47.33 -7.20
CA ASN A 266 -55.91 47.75 -5.86
C ASN A 266 -56.10 46.64 -4.79
N GLU A 267 -57.21 45.90 -4.82
CA GLU A 267 -57.46 44.75 -3.94
C GLU A 267 -56.37 43.66 -4.09
N LYS A 268 -55.87 43.46 -5.32
CA LYS A 268 -54.77 42.53 -5.59
C LYS A 268 -53.43 43.05 -5.09
N LEU A 269 -53.20 44.37 -5.10
CA LEU A 269 -52.01 44.98 -4.51
C LEU A 269 -52.00 44.84 -2.98
N GLU A 270 -53.16 45.01 -2.35
CA GLU A 270 -53.34 44.80 -0.91
C GLU A 270 -53.12 43.32 -0.52
N LEU A 271 -53.70 42.38 -1.27
CA LEU A 271 -53.46 40.94 -1.10
C LEU A 271 -51.99 40.55 -1.28
N LEU A 272 -51.29 41.15 -2.26
CA LEU A 272 -49.86 40.90 -2.48
C LEU A 272 -48.97 41.51 -1.38
N LEU A 273 -49.34 42.67 -0.82
CA LEU A 273 -48.67 43.25 0.34
C LEU A 273 -48.86 42.40 1.59
N GLN A 274 -50.09 41.95 1.86
CA GLN A 274 -50.41 41.07 2.98
C GLN A 274 -49.64 39.74 2.86
N LYS A 275 -49.68 39.09 1.69
CA LYS A 275 -48.91 37.86 1.44
C LYS A 275 -47.39 38.08 1.58
N ARG A 276 -46.86 39.23 1.16
CA ARG A 276 -45.43 39.55 1.33
C ARG A 276 -45.09 39.75 2.82
N LYS A 277 -46.00 40.28 3.62
CA LYS A 277 -45.84 40.39 5.09
C LYS A 277 -45.85 39.01 5.75
N GLU A 278 -46.80 38.14 5.41
CA GLU A 278 -46.85 36.74 5.87
C GLU A 278 -45.56 35.97 5.51
N LEU A 279 -45.05 36.14 4.28
CA LEU A 279 -43.77 35.54 3.86
C LEU A 279 -42.54 36.14 4.55
N GLN A 280 -42.62 37.34 5.12
CA GLN A 280 -41.56 37.92 5.95
C GLN A 280 -41.63 37.36 7.38
N GLU A 281 -42.82 37.33 7.97
CA GLU A 281 -43.02 36.80 9.33
C GLU A 281 -42.61 35.31 9.40
N ASN A 282 -42.89 34.53 8.36
CA ASN A 282 -42.39 33.15 8.21
C ASN A 282 -40.86 33.07 8.04
N GLN A 283 -40.23 34.05 7.37
CA GLN A 283 -38.78 34.08 7.16
C GLN A 283 -38.04 34.40 8.46
N ASP A 284 -38.49 35.44 9.17
CA ASP A 284 -37.97 35.86 10.47
C ASP A 284 -38.00 34.68 11.46
N GLU A 285 -39.06 33.87 11.44
CA GLU A 285 -39.23 32.74 12.34
C GLU A 285 -38.36 31.51 11.97
N ILE A 286 -38.16 31.22 10.69
CA ILE A 286 -37.16 30.22 10.27
C ILE A 286 -35.74 30.70 10.62
N GLU A 287 -35.46 32.00 10.53
CA GLU A 287 -34.20 32.59 10.99
C GLU A 287 -34.01 32.51 12.52
N ASN A 288 -35.08 32.62 13.32
CA ASN A 288 -35.03 32.38 14.77
C ASN A 288 -34.65 30.92 15.09
N MET A 289 -35.27 29.94 14.43
CA MET A 289 -34.93 28.51 14.59
C MET A 289 -33.47 28.23 14.17
N MET A 290 -33.05 28.74 13.02
CA MET A 290 -31.66 28.60 12.53
C MET A 290 -30.65 29.24 13.49
N ASN A 291 -30.93 30.44 13.99
CA ASN A 291 -30.08 31.11 15.00
C ASN A 291 -29.97 30.29 16.29
N SER A 292 -31.06 29.65 16.71
CA SER A 292 -31.12 28.85 17.94
C SER A 292 -30.27 27.59 17.83
N ILE A 293 -30.37 26.84 16.73
CA ILE A 293 -29.51 25.67 16.46
C ILE A 293 -28.04 26.12 16.31
N PHE A 294 -27.78 27.22 15.59
CA PHE A 294 -26.42 27.67 15.34
C PHE A 294 -25.71 28.10 16.63
N LYS A 295 -26.35 28.93 17.46
CA LYS A 295 -25.78 29.44 18.72
C LYS A 295 -25.76 28.37 19.81
N GLY A 296 -26.84 27.60 19.96
CA GLY A 296 -26.97 26.58 21.01
C GLY A 296 -26.15 25.32 20.74
N ILE A 297 -25.99 24.91 19.48
CA ILE A 297 -25.36 23.62 19.12
C ILE A 297 -24.08 23.83 18.31
N PHE A 298 -24.15 24.42 17.11
CA PHE A 298 -22.98 24.48 16.21
C PHE A 298 -21.77 25.17 16.87
N VAL A 299 -21.97 26.35 17.46
CA VAL A 299 -20.90 27.16 18.11
C VAL A 299 -20.22 26.44 19.29
N HIS A 300 -20.84 25.40 19.84
CA HIS A 300 -20.26 24.55 20.89
C HIS A 300 -19.67 23.24 20.32
N ARG A 301 -20.32 22.63 19.32
CA ARG A 301 -19.97 21.29 18.80
C ARG A 301 -18.95 21.27 17.66
N TYR A 302 -18.74 22.37 16.92
CA TYR A 302 -17.62 22.45 15.95
C TYR A 302 -16.23 22.28 16.60
N ARG A 303 -16.17 22.45 17.93
CA ARG A 303 -14.99 22.33 18.79
C ARG A 303 -15.17 21.31 19.92
N ASP A 304 -15.95 20.24 19.67
CA ASP A 304 -16.05 19.10 20.57
C ASP A 304 -14.69 18.41 20.78
N ALA A 305 -14.51 17.69 21.89
CA ALA A 305 -13.34 16.83 22.06
C ALA A 305 -13.32 15.69 21.02
N ILE A 306 -14.50 15.20 20.60
CA ILE A 306 -14.63 14.10 19.63
C ILE A 306 -14.54 14.63 18.19
N ALA A 307 -13.56 14.13 17.43
CA ALA A 307 -13.26 14.58 16.07
C ALA A 307 -14.42 14.35 15.07
N GLU A 308 -15.05 13.17 15.08
CA GLU A 308 -16.27 12.85 14.32
C GLU A 308 -17.37 13.93 14.46
N ILE A 309 -17.54 14.52 15.65
CA ILE A 309 -18.55 15.55 15.92
C ILE A 309 -18.15 16.89 15.29
N ARG A 310 -16.87 17.27 15.39
CA ARG A 310 -16.32 18.46 14.71
C ARG A 310 -16.46 18.32 13.19
N ALA A 311 -16.09 17.17 12.65
CA ALA A 311 -16.19 16.82 11.23
C ALA A 311 -17.63 16.95 10.70
N ILE A 312 -18.65 16.54 11.46
CA ILE A 312 -20.07 16.70 11.10
C ILE A 312 -20.49 18.16 11.05
N CYS A 313 -20.07 18.99 12.01
CA CYS A 313 -20.36 20.43 11.99
C CYS A 313 -19.71 21.12 10.77
N ILE A 314 -18.45 20.80 10.47
CA ILE A 314 -17.71 21.37 9.33
C ILE A 314 -18.29 20.94 7.97
N GLU A 315 -18.75 19.69 7.85
CA GLU A 315 -19.42 19.19 6.64
C GLU A 315 -20.70 19.98 6.34
N GLU A 316 -21.57 20.16 7.34
CA GLU A 316 -22.88 20.78 7.12
C GLU A 316 -22.81 22.30 6.96
N ILE A 317 -21.89 23.03 7.64
CA ILE A 317 -21.70 24.46 7.35
C ILE A 317 -21.19 24.71 5.91
N GLY A 318 -20.38 23.80 5.37
CA GLY A 318 -20.02 23.78 3.95
C GLY A 318 -21.24 23.63 3.03
N VAL A 319 -22.17 22.74 3.40
CA VAL A 319 -23.45 22.56 2.69
C VAL A 319 -24.32 23.83 2.76
N TRP A 320 -24.43 24.50 3.91
CA TRP A 320 -25.23 25.74 4.03
C TRP A 320 -24.65 26.87 3.16
N MET A 321 -23.33 27.08 3.21
CA MET A 321 -22.63 28.09 2.39
C MET A 321 -22.78 27.84 0.88
N LYS A 322 -22.84 26.57 0.45
CA LYS A 322 -23.09 26.20 -0.95
C LYS A 322 -24.55 26.34 -1.36
N MET A 323 -25.48 26.00 -0.46
CA MET A 323 -26.92 25.97 -0.75
C MET A 323 -27.55 27.36 -0.79
N TYR A 324 -27.19 28.25 0.14
CA TYR A 324 -27.75 29.60 0.23
C TYR A 324 -26.63 30.62 0.47
N SER A 325 -25.79 30.81 -0.55
CA SER A 325 -24.56 31.60 -0.47
C SER A 325 -24.78 33.10 -0.24
N ASP A 326 -25.98 33.64 -0.46
CA ASP A 326 -26.30 35.04 -0.14
C ASP A 326 -26.52 35.27 1.37
N ALA A 327 -26.98 34.27 2.11
CA ALA A 327 -27.12 34.34 3.56
C ALA A 327 -25.87 33.80 4.29
N PHE A 328 -25.27 32.71 3.80
CA PHE A 328 -24.24 31.96 4.53
C PHE A 328 -22.80 32.14 4.04
N LEU A 329 -22.54 32.49 2.77
CA LEU A 329 -21.17 32.61 2.27
C LEU A 329 -20.57 34.00 2.60
N ASN A 330 -20.09 34.13 3.84
CA ASN A 330 -19.40 35.31 4.35
C ASN A 330 -18.50 34.95 5.55
N ASP A 331 -17.59 35.86 5.90
CA ASP A 331 -16.61 35.72 7.00
C ASP A 331 -17.19 35.23 8.33
N SER A 332 -18.45 35.58 8.65
CA SER A 332 -19.06 35.19 9.92
C SER A 332 -19.24 33.67 10.07
N TYR A 333 -19.34 32.96 8.94
CA TYR A 333 -19.41 31.50 8.82
C TYR A 333 -18.07 30.89 8.33
N LEU A 334 -17.44 31.48 7.29
CA LEU A 334 -16.18 30.97 6.71
C LEU A 334 -15.06 30.84 7.74
N LYS A 335 -14.98 31.73 8.73
CA LYS A 335 -13.96 31.68 9.80
C LYS A 335 -13.92 30.34 10.54
N TYR A 336 -15.05 29.64 10.71
CA TYR A 336 -15.07 28.35 11.41
C TYR A 336 -14.36 27.26 10.60
N VAL A 337 -14.47 27.29 9.27
CA VAL A 337 -13.70 26.39 8.38
C VAL A 337 -12.23 26.78 8.41
N GLY A 338 -11.90 28.07 8.29
CA GLY A 338 -10.51 28.56 8.30
C GLY A 338 -9.74 28.25 9.59
N TRP A 339 -10.37 28.41 10.76
CA TRP A 339 -9.80 27.96 12.03
C TRP A 339 -9.59 26.46 12.05
N THR A 340 -10.55 25.67 11.55
CA THR A 340 -10.54 24.20 11.65
C THR A 340 -9.63 23.51 10.62
N LEU A 341 -9.06 24.24 9.64
CA LEU A 341 -7.89 23.78 8.85
C LEU A 341 -6.64 23.49 9.73
N HIS A 342 -6.65 23.95 10.98
CA HIS A 342 -5.59 23.75 11.98
C HIS A 342 -5.95 22.64 12.99
N ASP A 343 -6.98 21.83 12.73
CA ASP A 343 -7.36 20.72 13.61
C ASP A 343 -6.26 19.64 13.69
N ARG A 344 -6.07 19.06 14.88
CA ARG A 344 -5.08 18.00 15.11
C ARG A 344 -5.45 16.67 14.46
N GLN A 345 -6.65 16.49 13.92
CA GLN A 345 -7.12 15.22 13.33
C GLN A 345 -7.51 15.42 11.85
N GLY A 346 -6.90 14.65 10.95
CA GLY A 346 -7.05 14.84 9.51
C GLY A 346 -8.45 14.55 9.00
N GLU A 347 -9.24 13.67 9.65
CA GLU A 347 -10.65 13.51 9.30
C GLU A 347 -11.43 14.83 9.36
N VAL A 348 -11.03 15.78 10.22
CA VAL A 348 -11.65 17.10 10.34
C VAL A 348 -11.06 18.06 9.31
N ARG A 349 -9.73 18.08 9.13
CA ARG A 349 -9.05 18.88 8.09
C ARG A 349 -9.56 18.53 6.68
N LEU A 350 -9.77 17.25 6.41
CA LEU A 350 -10.36 16.68 5.19
C LEU A 350 -11.76 17.25 4.90
N LYS A 351 -12.59 17.43 5.93
CA LYS A 351 -13.93 18.05 5.79
C LYS A 351 -13.84 19.54 5.51
N CYS A 352 -12.87 20.26 6.09
CA CYS A 352 -12.62 21.66 5.75
C CYS A 352 -12.27 21.81 4.25
N LEU A 353 -11.33 21.00 3.76
CA LEU A 353 -10.93 21.01 2.35
C LEU A 353 -12.11 20.68 1.42
N LYS A 354 -12.86 19.61 1.71
CA LYS A 354 -14.02 19.19 0.89
C LYS A 354 -15.17 20.19 0.94
N ALA A 355 -15.36 20.92 2.04
CA ALA A 355 -16.28 22.05 2.12
C ALA A 355 -15.83 23.21 1.20
N LEU A 356 -14.53 23.54 1.20
CA LEU A 356 -13.98 24.62 0.38
C LEU A 356 -13.99 24.27 -1.12
N GLN A 357 -13.52 23.09 -1.53
CA GLN A 357 -13.57 22.62 -2.93
C GLN A 357 -14.98 22.76 -3.52
N ASN A 358 -15.99 22.41 -2.73
CA ASN A 358 -17.40 22.49 -3.08
C ASN A 358 -17.90 23.92 -3.40
N LEU A 359 -17.23 24.95 -2.88
CA LEU A 359 -17.50 26.37 -3.13
C LEU A 359 -16.71 26.88 -4.34
N TYR A 360 -15.38 26.65 -4.40
CA TYR A 360 -14.53 27.09 -5.53
C TYR A 360 -14.91 26.45 -6.88
N THR A 361 -15.63 25.32 -6.85
CA THR A 361 -16.23 24.71 -8.06
C THR A 361 -17.25 25.64 -8.76
N ASN A 362 -17.90 26.58 -8.04
CA ASN A 362 -18.74 27.59 -8.66
C ASN A 362 -18.01 28.93 -8.77
N ARG A 363 -17.64 29.30 -10.01
CA ARG A 363 -16.93 30.55 -10.34
C ARG A 363 -17.67 31.81 -9.89
N GLU A 364 -19.00 31.80 -9.81
CA GLU A 364 -19.80 32.95 -9.36
C GLU A 364 -19.59 33.28 -7.87
N LEU A 365 -19.10 32.33 -7.07
CA LEU A 365 -18.88 32.50 -5.64
C LEU A 365 -17.49 33.08 -5.28
N PHE A 366 -16.55 33.10 -6.23
CA PHE A 366 -15.16 33.50 -5.98
C PHE A 366 -15.00 34.91 -5.35
N PRO A 367 -15.74 35.96 -5.76
CA PRO A 367 -15.62 37.28 -5.12
C PRO A 367 -16.04 37.32 -3.64
N LYS A 368 -16.76 36.31 -3.13
CA LYS A 368 -17.06 36.13 -1.70
C LYS A 368 -16.02 35.29 -0.96
N LEU A 369 -15.08 34.66 -1.68
CA LEU A 369 -14.02 33.79 -1.18
C LEU A 369 -12.63 34.45 -1.20
N GLU A 370 -12.40 35.49 -2.02
CA GLU A 370 -11.09 36.12 -2.21
C GLU A 370 -10.39 36.49 -0.88
N LEU A 371 -11.08 37.20 0.02
CA LEU A 371 -10.54 37.60 1.33
C LEU A 371 -10.22 36.40 2.24
N PHE A 372 -10.98 35.31 2.15
CA PHE A 372 -10.69 34.07 2.85
C PHE A 372 -9.47 33.37 2.25
N THR A 373 -9.39 33.32 0.92
CA THR A 373 -8.27 32.74 0.15
C THR A 373 -6.97 33.43 0.56
N ASN A 374 -6.90 34.75 0.43
CA ASN A 374 -5.72 35.56 0.73
C ASN A 374 -5.29 35.50 2.22
N ARG A 375 -6.17 35.04 3.12
CA ARG A 375 -5.88 34.86 4.55
C ARG A 375 -5.44 33.44 4.93
N PHE A 376 -5.85 32.42 4.19
CA PHE A 376 -5.62 31.01 4.53
C PHE A 376 -4.84 30.24 3.46
N LYS A 377 -4.45 30.88 2.35
CA LYS A 377 -3.63 30.29 1.26
C LYS A 377 -2.41 29.56 1.80
N ASP A 378 -1.57 30.22 2.59
CA ASP A 378 -0.32 29.63 3.11
C ASP A 378 -0.58 28.37 3.94
N ARG A 379 -1.67 28.35 4.72
CA ARG A 379 -2.09 27.14 5.44
C ARG A 379 -2.54 26.04 4.46
N ILE A 380 -3.32 26.37 3.43
CA ILE A 380 -3.78 25.39 2.43
C ILE A 380 -2.58 24.82 1.63
N VAL A 381 -1.59 25.66 1.28
CA VAL A 381 -0.33 25.23 0.65
C VAL A 381 0.47 24.32 1.60
N SER A 382 0.64 24.68 2.88
CA SER A 382 1.28 23.80 3.87
C SER A 382 0.54 22.46 4.11
N MET A 383 -0.70 22.32 3.62
CA MET A 383 -1.48 21.09 3.72
C MET A 383 -1.27 20.14 2.53
N THR A 384 -0.50 20.50 1.51
CA THR A 384 -0.06 19.52 0.49
C THR A 384 0.99 18.56 1.04
N LEU A 385 1.67 18.96 2.12
CA LEU A 385 2.58 18.16 2.95
C LEU A 385 1.94 17.79 4.31
N ASP A 386 0.61 17.59 4.34
CA ASP A 386 -0.09 17.16 5.55
C ASP A 386 0.21 15.68 5.88
N LYS A 387 0.42 15.37 7.17
CA LYS A 387 0.81 14.04 7.67
C LYS A 387 -0.17 12.91 7.38
N GLU A 388 -1.40 13.23 6.96
CA GLU A 388 -2.38 12.25 6.51
C GLU A 388 -2.58 12.45 5.01
N TYR A 389 -2.07 11.54 4.16
CA TYR A 389 -2.05 11.74 2.70
C TYR A 389 -3.43 12.01 2.07
N ASP A 390 -4.52 11.47 2.65
CA ASP A 390 -5.90 11.80 2.23
C ASP A 390 -6.20 13.31 2.32
N VAL A 391 -5.60 14.01 3.29
CA VAL A 391 -5.68 15.47 3.44
C VAL A 391 -4.82 16.16 2.38
N ALA A 392 -3.59 15.67 2.15
CA ALA A 392 -2.68 16.20 1.13
C ALA A 392 -3.28 16.19 -0.28
N VAL A 393 -3.86 15.05 -0.71
CA VAL A 393 -4.54 14.91 -2.00
C VAL A 393 -5.64 15.96 -2.19
N GLU A 394 -6.44 16.21 -1.15
CA GLU A 394 -7.57 17.13 -1.23
C GLU A 394 -7.14 18.60 -1.06
N ALA A 395 -5.98 18.86 -0.46
CA ALA A 395 -5.35 20.17 -0.41
C ALA A 395 -4.80 20.54 -1.79
N ILE A 396 -4.07 19.64 -2.45
CA ILE A 396 -3.60 19.83 -3.82
C ILE A 396 -4.79 20.09 -4.75
N ARG A 397 -5.83 19.25 -4.73
CA ARG A 397 -7.05 19.47 -5.53
C ARG A 397 -7.75 20.81 -5.26
N LEU A 398 -7.71 21.31 -4.03
CA LEU A 398 -8.22 22.64 -3.69
C LEU A 398 -7.37 23.75 -4.31
N ILE A 399 -6.04 23.62 -4.27
CA ILE A 399 -5.09 24.54 -4.92
C ILE A 399 -5.26 24.49 -6.45
N THR A 400 -5.50 23.31 -7.03
CA THR A 400 -5.82 23.09 -8.46
C THR A 400 -7.17 23.71 -8.89
N LEU A 401 -8.04 24.09 -7.96
CA LEU A 401 -9.21 24.94 -8.20
C LEU A 401 -8.86 26.43 -8.02
N ILE A 402 -8.10 26.80 -6.98
CA ILE A 402 -7.67 28.19 -6.70
C ILE A 402 -6.78 28.74 -7.84
N LEU A 403 -5.96 27.89 -8.48
CA LEU A 403 -5.13 28.22 -9.64
C LEU A 403 -5.90 28.85 -10.79
N GLN A 404 -7.19 28.51 -10.97
CA GLN A 404 -8.03 29.08 -12.03
C GLN A 404 -8.31 30.58 -11.89
N TYR A 405 -7.91 31.18 -10.76
CA TYR A 405 -8.13 32.57 -10.40
C TYR A 405 -6.81 33.35 -10.17
N ASP A 406 -5.66 32.77 -10.55
CA ASP A 406 -4.31 33.37 -10.49
C ASP A 406 -3.88 33.89 -9.09
N ALA A 407 -4.45 33.33 -8.02
CA ALA A 407 -4.24 33.74 -6.62
C ALA A 407 -3.06 33.03 -5.90
N LEU A 408 -2.11 32.47 -6.67
CA LEU A 408 -0.96 31.71 -6.18
C LEU A 408 0.33 32.36 -6.70
N SER A 409 1.36 32.45 -5.87
CA SER A 409 2.72 32.82 -6.29
C SER A 409 3.38 31.70 -7.07
N ASN A 410 4.58 31.93 -7.60
CA ASN A 410 5.37 30.86 -8.21
C ASN A 410 5.90 29.88 -7.15
N GLU A 411 6.38 30.39 -6.02
CA GLU A 411 6.77 29.62 -4.82
C GLU A 411 5.63 28.71 -4.31
N ASP A 412 4.37 29.19 -4.30
CA ASP A 412 3.20 28.35 -3.97
C ASP A 412 3.00 27.19 -4.97
N CYS A 413 3.44 27.36 -6.22
CA CYS A 413 3.32 26.35 -7.27
C CYS A 413 4.51 25.37 -7.25
N GLU A 414 5.72 25.86 -7.03
CA GLU A 414 6.97 25.06 -6.90
C GLU A 414 6.85 24.02 -5.78
N ASN A 415 6.32 24.44 -4.61
CA ASN A 415 5.99 23.54 -3.49
C ASN A 415 4.96 22.43 -3.84
N VAL A 416 4.21 22.57 -4.93
CA VAL A 416 3.29 21.52 -5.45
C VAL A 416 3.92 20.74 -6.60
N TYR A 417 4.79 21.36 -7.40
CA TYR A 417 5.53 20.69 -8.48
C TYR A 417 6.36 19.52 -7.97
N HIS A 418 7.11 19.71 -6.88
CA HIS A 418 7.97 18.66 -6.30
C HIS A 418 7.17 17.39 -5.92
N LEU A 419 5.87 17.54 -5.64
CA LEU A 419 5.01 16.43 -5.25
C LEU A 419 4.69 15.47 -6.40
N VAL A 420 4.97 15.80 -7.67
CA VAL A 420 4.88 14.82 -8.77
C VAL A 420 5.89 13.67 -8.62
N TYR A 421 6.91 13.82 -7.77
CA TYR A 421 7.87 12.77 -7.44
C TYR A 421 7.48 11.95 -6.19
N SER A 422 6.45 12.37 -5.43
CA SER A 422 5.94 11.68 -4.23
C SER A 422 5.79 10.16 -4.41
N ALA A 423 6.33 9.36 -3.49
CA ALA A 423 6.15 7.92 -3.46
C ALA A 423 4.65 7.52 -3.38
N HIS A 424 3.87 8.24 -2.58
CA HIS A 424 2.43 8.01 -2.47
C HIS A 424 1.70 8.49 -3.74
N ARG A 425 1.44 7.57 -4.68
CA ARG A 425 0.87 7.85 -6.02
C ARG A 425 -0.37 8.77 -6.02
N PRO A 426 -1.37 8.66 -5.12
CA PRO A 426 -2.52 9.57 -5.12
C PRO A 426 -2.18 11.05 -4.92
N VAL A 427 -1.10 11.36 -4.18
CA VAL A 427 -0.56 12.72 -4.03
C VAL A 427 0.11 13.15 -5.34
N ALA A 428 0.93 12.26 -5.91
CA ALA A 428 1.68 12.52 -7.12
C ALA A 428 0.79 12.78 -8.36
N VAL A 429 -0.29 12.00 -8.53
CA VAL A 429 -1.28 12.21 -9.60
C VAL A 429 -2.11 13.49 -9.37
N ALA A 430 -2.40 13.87 -8.12
CA ALA A 430 -3.06 15.15 -7.84
C ALA A 430 -2.13 16.35 -8.17
N ALA A 431 -0.84 16.21 -7.91
CA ALA A 431 0.18 17.19 -8.32
C ALA A 431 0.38 17.19 -9.85
N GLY A 432 0.29 16.04 -10.52
CA GLY A 432 0.27 15.93 -11.98
C GLY A 432 -0.91 16.68 -12.61
N GLU A 433 -2.11 16.58 -12.03
CA GLU A 433 -3.27 17.38 -12.46
C GLU A 433 -3.03 18.89 -12.26
N PHE A 434 -2.40 19.29 -11.14
CA PHE A 434 -2.00 20.68 -10.91
C PHE A 434 -1.02 21.18 -11.98
N LEU A 435 0.06 20.42 -12.22
CA LEU A 435 1.10 20.72 -13.18
C LEU A 435 0.55 20.82 -14.61
N HIS A 436 -0.29 19.86 -15.02
CA HIS A 436 -0.99 19.87 -16.31
C HIS A 436 -1.80 21.16 -16.50
N ARG A 437 -2.55 21.59 -15.48
CA ARG A 437 -3.34 22.84 -15.54
C ARG A 437 -2.48 24.11 -15.50
N LYS A 438 -1.31 24.08 -14.86
CA LYS A 438 -0.40 25.23 -14.77
C LYS A 438 0.41 25.44 -16.06
N LEU A 439 0.99 24.37 -16.61
CA LEU A 439 1.82 24.42 -17.82
C LEU A 439 0.99 24.40 -19.10
N PHE A 440 0.20 23.34 -19.33
CA PHE A 440 -0.37 23.08 -20.65
C PHE A 440 -1.65 23.88 -20.93
N SER A 441 -2.49 24.16 -19.92
CA SER A 441 -3.76 24.87 -20.11
C SER A 441 -3.64 26.38 -20.40
N ARG A 442 -2.42 26.92 -20.55
CA ARG A 442 -2.18 28.31 -20.99
C ARG A 442 -1.96 28.46 -22.50
N HIS A 443 -1.87 27.36 -23.25
CA HIS A 443 -1.72 27.38 -24.72
C HIS A 443 -3.06 27.46 -25.44
N ASP A 444 -3.09 28.16 -26.58
CA ASP A 444 -4.21 28.15 -27.52
C ASP A 444 -4.02 27.00 -28.52
N PRO A 445 -4.88 25.95 -28.51
CA PRO A 445 -4.73 24.82 -29.41
C PRO A 445 -4.76 25.20 -30.90
N GLN A 446 -5.47 26.29 -31.27
CA GLN A 446 -5.52 26.75 -32.66
C GLN A 446 -4.20 27.40 -33.08
N ALA A 447 -3.53 28.11 -32.17
CA ALA A 447 -2.22 28.69 -32.40
C ALA A 447 -1.13 27.62 -32.56
N GLU A 448 -1.15 26.57 -31.72
CA GLU A 448 -0.22 25.43 -31.84
C GLU A 448 -0.48 24.60 -33.11
N GLU A 449 -1.74 24.35 -33.47
CA GLU A 449 -2.07 23.64 -34.72
C GLU A 449 -1.66 24.45 -35.97
N GLU A 450 -1.80 25.78 -35.95
CA GLU A 450 -1.23 26.64 -36.99
C GLU A 450 0.31 26.63 -36.99
N LEU A 451 0.95 26.63 -35.81
CA LEU A 451 2.41 26.64 -35.70
C LEU A 451 3.03 25.35 -36.23
N ALA A 452 2.47 24.18 -35.87
CA ALA A 452 2.89 22.88 -36.39
C ALA A 452 2.79 22.83 -37.91
N LYS A 453 1.66 23.26 -38.49
CA LYS A 453 1.47 23.35 -39.95
C LYS A 453 2.45 24.31 -40.63
N ARG A 454 2.81 25.42 -39.98
CA ARG A 454 3.85 26.35 -40.48
C ARG A 454 5.27 25.77 -40.39
N ARG A 455 5.53 24.90 -39.41
CA ARG A 455 6.78 24.12 -39.25
C ARG A 455 6.79 22.82 -40.07
N GLY A 456 5.68 22.40 -40.66
CA GLY A 456 5.56 21.14 -41.41
C GLY A 456 5.49 19.87 -40.56
N ARG A 457 5.36 20.00 -39.23
CA ARG A 457 5.26 18.89 -38.26
C ARG A 457 3.88 18.24 -38.31
N SER A 458 3.78 16.96 -37.95
CA SER A 458 2.48 16.25 -37.91
C SER A 458 1.61 16.69 -36.73
N SER A 459 2.22 16.98 -35.58
CA SER A 459 1.52 17.20 -34.30
C SER A 459 1.70 18.62 -33.72
N PRO A 460 0.66 19.19 -33.07
CA PRO A 460 0.77 20.43 -32.30
C PRO A 460 1.53 20.29 -30.97
N ASN A 461 1.79 19.07 -30.50
CA ASN A 461 2.28 18.83 -29.13
C ASN A 461 3.77 19.20 -28.90
N GLY A 462 4.54 19.48 -29.96
CA GLY A 462 6.00 19.62 -29.88
C GLY A 462 6.52 20.75 -28.98
N ASN A 463 5.73 21.79 -28.73
CA ASN A 463 6.08 22.81 -27.72
C ASN A 463 5.74 22.36 -26.29
N LEU A 464 4.66 21.60 -26.10
CA LEU A 464 4.26 21.04 -24.80
C LEU A 464 5.27 19.98 -24.32
N LEU A 465 5.78 19.14 -25.24
CA LEU A 465 6.86 18.18 -24.96
C LEU A 465 8.15 18.89 -24.53
N ARG A 466 8.55 19.98 -25.20
CA ARG A 466 9.71 20.79 -24.80
C ARG A 466 9.56 21.41 -23.40
N MET A 467 8.35 21.88 -23.04
CA MET A 467 8.09 22.35 -21.67
C MET A 467 8.14 21.23 -20.63
N LEU A 468 7.72 20.01 -20.96
CA LEU A 468 7.83 18.87 -20.05
C LEU A 468 9.29 18.44 -19.84
N VAL A 469 10.11 18.48 -20.90
CA VAL A 469 11.56 18.27 -20.84
C VAL A 469 12.23 19.35 -19.99
N LEU A 470 11.89 20.63 -20.19
CA LEU A 470 12.41 21.72 -19.36
C LEU A 470 12.00 21.56 -17.89
N PHE A 471 10.74 21.25 -17.62
CA PHE A 471 10.24 21.02 -16.25
C PHE A 471 11.00 19.87 -15.55
N PHE A 472 11.27 18.77 -16.25
CA PHE A 472 12.06 17.66 -15.72
C PHE A 472 13.49 18.12 -15.38
N LEU A 473 14.15 18.83 -16.29
CA LEU A 473 15.50 19.36 -16.11
C LEU A 473 15.61 20.42 -15.01
N GLU A 474 14.59 21.27 -14.86
CA GLU A 474 14.49 22.32 -13.83
C GLU A 474 14.03 21.77 -12.46
N SER A 475 13.60 20.51 -12.37
CA SER A 475 13.16 19.90 -11.11
C SER A 475 14.32 19.53 -10.20
N GLU A 476 15.44 19.06 -10.77
CA GLU A 476 16.68 18.59 -10.09
C GLU A 476 16.48 17.59 -8.91
N LEU A 477 15.30 16.97 -8.79
CA LEU A 477 14.93 16.01 -7.73
C LEU A 477 15.02 14.53 -8.13
N HIS A 478 15.10 14.21 -9.43
CA HIS A 478 15.22 12.85 -9.95
C HIS A 478 16.02 12.84 -11.25
N GLU A 479 16.84 11.82 -11.43
CA GLU A 479 17.65 11.61 -12.63
C GLU A 479 16.88 10.91 -13.77
N HIS A 480 15.74 10.28 -13.45
CA HIS A 480 14.93 9.47 -14.36
C HIS A 480 13.45 9.91 -14.32
N ALA A 481 12.73 9.75 -15.43
CA ALA A 481 11.42 10.38 -15.64
C ALA A 481 10.23 9.51 -15.23
N ALA A 482 10.43 8.24 -14.85
CA ALA A 482 9.36 7.27 -14.58
C ALA A 482 8.26 7.79 -13.64
N TYR A 483 8.64 8.46 -12.55
CA TYR A 483 7.70 9.00 -11.56
C TYR A 483 6.96 10.26 -12.04
N LEU A 484 7.59 11.09 -12.89
CA LEU A 484 6.95 12.23 -13.53
C LEU A 484 5.92 11.78 -14.58
N VAL A 485 6.27 10.77 -15.39
CA VAL A 485 5.39 10.17 -16.39
C VAL A 485 4.14 9.57 -15.73
N ASP A 486 4.31 8.77 -14.65
CA ASP A 486 3.17 8.17 -13.95
C ASP A 486 2.23 9.21 -13.30
N SER A 487 2.78 10.29 -12.76
CA SER A 487 1.99 11.40 -12.19
C SER A 487 1.11 12.09 -13.22
N LEU A 488 1.60 12.20 -14.45
CA LEU A 488 0.87 12.78 -15.58
C LEU A 488 0.05 11.74 -16.37
N TRP A 489 0.14 10.45 -16.03
CA TRP A 489 -0.43 9.34 -16.80
C TRP A 489 -1.97 9.31 -16.85
N GLU A 490 -2.65 10.01 -15.96
CA GLU A 490 -4.12 10.12 -15.97
C GLU A 490 -4.61 11.46 -16.57
N SER A 491 -3.81 12.53 -16.48
CA SER A 491 -4.18 13.86 -16.99
C SER A 491 -3.73 14.12 -18.43
N SER A 492 -2.64 13.48 -18.89
CA SER A 492 -1.86 13.94 -20.04
C SER A 492 -1.61 12.86 -21.11
N GLN A 493 -2.45 11.81 -21.17
CA GLN A 493 -2.21 10.64 -22.06
C GLN A 493 -2.03 11.00 -23.54
N GLU A 494 -2.75 12.01 -24.03
CA GLU A 494 -2.68 12.45 -25.44
C GLU A 494 -1.34 13.12 -25.78
N LEU A 495 -0.64 13.68 -24.78
CA LEU A 495 0.71 14.23 -24.92
C LEU A 495 1.79 13.15 -24.70
N LEU A 496 1.61 12.31 -23.68
CA LEU A 496 2.60 11.29 -23.28
C LEU A 496 2.74 10.13 -24.29
N LYS A 497 1.70 9.86 -25.09
CA LYS A 497 1.70 8.81 -26.11
C LYS A 497 1.93 9.33 -27.54
N ASP A 498 2.31 10.59 -27.69
CA ASP A 498 2.65 11.21 -28.97
C ASP A 498 4.10 10.89 -29.39
N TRP A 499 4.38 9.61 -29.57
CA TRP A 499 5.70 9.10 -29.94
C TRP A 499 6.16 9.57 -31.34
N GLU A 500 5.21 9.86 -32.23
CA GLU A 500 5.49 10.44 -33.54
C GLU A 500 6.06 11.87 -33.39
N CYS A 501 5.46 12.71 -32.54
CA CYS A 501 6.04 14.02 -32.25
C CYS A 501 7.37 13.94 -31.48
N MET A 502 7.52 13.00 -30.54
CA MET A 502 8.79 12.79 -29.82
C MET A 502 9.93 12.41 -30.77
N THR A 503 9.69 11.53 -31.74
CA THR A 503 10.74 11.14 -32.71
C THR A 503 10.96 12.17 -33.81
N GLU A 504 9.93 12.89 -34.26
CA GLU A 504 10.09 14.08 -35.12
C GLU A 504 11.03 15.11 -34.49
N LEU A 505 10.86 15.40 -33.19
CA LEU A 505 11.73 16.32 -32.45
C LEU A 505 13.18 15.83 -32.32
N LEU A 506 13.40 14.51 -32.23
CA LEU A 506 14.73 13.91 -32.10
C LEU A 506 15.45 13.68 -33.45
N LEU A 507 14.73 13.61 -34.58
CA LEU A 507 15.29 13.22 -35.88
C LEU A 507 15.35 14.33 -36.94
N GLU A 508 14.40 15.27 -36.95
CA GLU A 508 14.34 16.28 -38.03
C GLU A 508 15.07 17.59 -37.67
N GLU A 509 15.65 18.25 -38.67
CA GLU A 509 16.30 19.56 -38.49
C GLU A 509 15.28 20.63 -38.02
N PRO A 510 15.66 21.52 -37.09
CA PRO A 510 14.78 22.57 -36.59
C PRO A 510 14.47 23.60 -37.69
N VAL A 511 13.22 24.05 -37.74
CA VAL A 511 12.75 25.00 -38.77
C VAL A 511 13.32 26.39 -38.51
N GLN A 512 13.45 27.24 -39.54
CA GLN A 512 13.98 28.60 -39.38
C GLN A 512 13.21 29.41 -38.31
N GLY A 513 13.87 29.70 -37.19
CA GLY A 513 13.28 30.38 -36.03
C GLY A 513 12.77 29.45 -34.91
N GLU A 514 13.01 28.15 -35.01
CA GLU A 514 12.86 27.17 -33.93
C GLU A 514 14.21 26.94 -33.24
N GLU A 515 14.21 26.79 -31.91
CA GLU A 515 15.43 26.49 -31.15
C GLU A 515 15.79 25.00 -31.26
N VAL A 516 17.09 24.73 -31.43
CA VAL A 516 17.66 23.38 -31.43
C VAL A 516 17.53 22.80 -30.02
N LEU A 517 17.21 21.51 -29.90
CA LEU A 517 17.37 20.82 -28.62
C LEU A 517 18.85 20.79 -28.26
N SER A 518 19.16 21.10 -27.01
CA SER A 518 20.49 20.84 -26.44
C SER A 518 20.63 19.36 -26.09
N ASP A 519 21.86 18.86 -26.00
CA ASP A 519 22.13 17.44 -25.77
C ASP A 519 21.46 16.87 -24.50
N ARG A 520 21.47 17.63 -23.38
CA ARG A 520 20.77 17.28 -22.12
C ARG A 520 19.24 17.22 -22.29
N GLN A 521 18.67 18.00 -23.22
CA GLN A 521 17.25 17.92 -23.60
C GLN A 521 16.97 16.74 -24.53
N GLU A 522 17.92 16.33 -25.38
CA GLU A 522 17.79 15.11 -26.21
C GLU A 522 17.83 13.86 -25.32
N SER A 523 18.74 13.76 -24.33
CA SER A 523 18.72 12.71 -23.30
C SER A 523 17.37 12.66 -22.56
N SER A 524 16.94 13.79 -22.00
CA SER A 524 15.68 13.88 -21.24
C SER A 524 14.44 13.53 -22.06
N LEU A 525 14.40 13.88 -23.36
CA LEU A 525 13.30 13.53 -24.24
C LEU A 525 13.30 12.03 -24.58
N ILE A 526 14.48 11.41 -24.71
CA ILE A 526 14.62 9.94 -24.87
C ILE A 526 14.16 9.22 -23.60
N GLU A 527 14.59 9.66 -22.41
CA GLU A 527 14.18 9.10 -21.11
C GLU A 527 12.66 9.21 -20.90
N LEU A 528 12.07 10.39 -21.11
CA LEU A 528 10.61 10.58 -21.08
C LEU A 528 9.89 9.64 -22.06
N MET A 529 10.40 9.51 -23.29
CA MET A 529 9.82 8.65 -24.33
C MET A 529 9.90 7.15 -23.96
N VAL A 530 11.03 6.68 -23.43
CA VAL A 530 11.20 5.28 -22.98
C VAL A 530 10.28 4.98 -21.80
N CYS A 531 10.15 5.90 -20.83
CA CYS A 531 9.22 5.73 -19.72
C CYS A 531 7.74 5.73 -20.16
N THR A 532 7.33 6.51 -21.17
CA THR A 532 5.93 6.41 -21.68
C THR A 532 5.68 5.16 -22.51
N ILE A 533 6.69 4.64 -23.22
CA ILE A 533 6.63 3.33 -23.90
C ILE A 533 6.46 2.20 -22.87
N ARG A 534 7.33 2.17 -21.84
CA ARG A 534 7.30 1.19 -20.74
C ARG A 534 5.91 1.16 -20.09
N GLN A 535 5.43 2.31 -19.60
CA GLN A 535 4.13 2.38 -18.93
C GLN A 535 2.92 2.10 -19.86
N ALA A 536 3.04 2.33 -21.17
CA ALA A 536 2.01 1.93 -22.14
C ALA A 536 1.96 0.41 -22.38
N ALA A 537 3.12 -0.24 -22.48
CA ALA A 537 3.24 -1.66 -22.79
C ALA A 537 2.92 -2.55 -21.59
N GLU A 538 3.42 -2.19 -20.40
CA GLU A 538 3.24 -2.94 -19.15
C GLU A 538 1.88 -2.68 -18.48
N ALA A 539 1.36 -1.45 -18.65
CA ALA A 539 0.09 -0.98 -18.08
C ALA A 539 -0.03 -1.00 -16.54
N HIS A 540 1.10 -1.06 -15.81
CA HIS A 540 1.18 -0.76 -14.38
C HIS A 540 2.02 0.51 -14.11
N PRO A 541 1.89 1.17 -12.93
CA PRO A 541 2.83 2.19 -12.47
C PRO A 541 4.25 1.62 -12.25
N PRO A 542 5.28 2.47 -12.08
CA PRO A 542 6.59 2.05 -11.60
C PRO A 542 6.54 1.48 -10.17
N VAL A 543 7.68 0.96 -9.71
CA VAL A 543 7.90 0.46 -8.34
C VAL A 543 7.45 1.48 -7.27
N GLY A 544 7.03 1.00 -6.09
CA GLY A 544 6.47 1.83 -5.01
C GLY A 544 5.11 2.48 -5.31
N ARG A 545 4.68 2.56 -6.58
CA ARG A 545 3.41 3.20 -7.00
C ARG A 545 2.32 2.23 -7.46
N GLY A 546 2.65 0.96 -7.66
CA GLY A 546 1.70 -0.11 -7.94
C GLY A 546 0.73 -0.36 -6.78
N THR A 547 -0.44 -0.96 -7.06
CA THR A 547 -1.43 -1.37 -6.04
C THR A 547 -1.50 -2.90 -5.93
N GLY A 548 -0.32 -3.51 -5.74
CA GLY A 548 -0.12 -4.96 -5.79
C GLY A 548 -0.45 -5.57 -7.16
N LYS A 549 -0.67 -6.89 -7.22
CA LYS A 549 -1.11 -7.62 -8.42
C LYS A 549 -2.55 -7.26 -8.83
N ARG A 550 -2.75 -6.03 -9.33
CA ARG A 550 -4.04 -5.53 -9.83
C ARG A 550 -4.33 -6.10 -11.22
N VAL A 551 -5.37 -6.92 -11.34
CA VAL A 551 -5.84 -7.44 -12.64
C VAL A 551 -6.43 -6.31 -13.49
N LEU A 552 -5.89 -6.13 -14.70
CA LEU A 552 -6.38 -5.17 -15.70
C LEU A 552 -7.81 -5.51 -16.15
N THR A 553 -8.68 -4.50 -16.28
CA THR A 553 -10.01 -4.70 -16.88
C THR A 553 -9.93 -5.00 -18.37
N ALA A 554 -10.98 -5.58 -18.94
CA ALA A 554 -11.06 -5.87 -20.38
C ALA A 554 -10.97 -4.61 -21.27
N LYS A 555 -11.25 -3.41 -20.74
CA LYS A 555 -10.99 -2.14 -21.44
C LYS A 555 -9.51 -1.80 -21.42
N GLU A 556 -8.89 -1.83 -20.23
CA GLU A 556 -7.47 -1.49 -20.04
C GLU A 556 -6.56 -2.45 -20.82
N ARG A 557 -6.81 -3.77 -20.76
CA ARG A 557 -6.09 -4.77 -21.56
C ARG A 557 -6.25 -4.54 -23.07
N LYS A 558 -7.41 -4.06 -23.55
CA LYS A 558 -7.54 -3.69 -24.97
C LYS A 558 -6.71 -2.45 -25.29
N THR A 559 -6.74 -1.42 -24.46
CA THR A 559 -5.91 -0.21 -24.64
C THR A 559 -4.42 -0.53 -24.64
N GLN A 560 -3.95 -1.40 -23.74
CA GLN A 560 -2.58 -1.92 -23.71
C GLN A 560 -2.18 -2.57 -25.04
N ILE A 561 -3.02 -3.44 -25.61
CA ILE A 561 -2.77 -4.09 -26.91
C ILE A 561 -2.84 -3.07 -28.06
N ASP A 562 -3.86 -2.20 -28.07
CA ASP A 562 -4.03 -1.15 -29.09
C ASP A 562 -2.83 -0.18 -29.10
N ASP A 563 -2.22 0.10 -27.94
CA ASP A 563 -1.05 0.98 -27.80
C ASP A 563 0.28 0.25 -28.07
N LYS A 564 0.43 -1.01 -27.62
CA LYS A 564 1.58 -1.88 -27.96
C LYS A 564 1.72 -2.10 -29.47
N ASN A 565 0.61 -2.21 -30.19
CA ASN A 565 0.65 -2.32 -31.65
C ASN A 565 1.17 -1.02 -32.30
N LYS A 566 0.68 0.15 -31.87
CA LYS A 566 1.14 1.46 -32.38
C LYS A 566 2.63 1.70 -32.13
N LEU A 567 3.11 1.48 -30.90
CA LEU A 567 4.53 1.69 -30.59
C LEU A 567 5.41 0.74 -31.41
N THR A 568 4.96 -0.50 -31.63
CA THR A 568 5.67 -1.46 -32.47
C THR A 568 5.72 -1.00 -33.93
N GLU A 569 4.59 -0.66 -34.53
CA GLU A 569 4.51 -0.18 -35.93
C GLU A 569 5.37 1.07 -36.17
N HIS A 570 5.41 2.00 -35.21
CA HIS A 570 6.21 3.22 -35.27
C HIS A 570 7.72 2.96 -35.06
N PHE A 571 8.11 2.37 -33.92
CA PHE A 571 9.52 2.25 -33.54
C PHE A 571 10.29 1.20 -34.34
N ILE A 572 9.62 0.23 -34.98
CA ILE A 572 10.26 -0.62 -36.00
C ILE A 572 10.92 0.23 -37.10
N MET A 573 10.31 1.36 -37.47
CA MET A 573 10.86 2.28 -38.47
C MET A 573 11.81 3.32 -37.86
N ALA A 574 11.46 3.92 -36.72
CA ALA A 574 12.21 5.03 -36.12
C ALA A 574 13.48 4.61 -35.36
N LEU A 575 13.47 3.48 -34.63
CA LEU A 575 14.58 3.10 -33.75
C LEU A 575 15.93 2.92 -34.47
N PRO A 576 16.03 2.30 -35.66
CA PRO A 576 17.29 2.22 -36.40
C PRO A 576 17.83 3.59 -36.86
N MET A 577 16.98 4.62 -36.94
CA MET A 577 17.40 5.99 -37.26
C MET A 577 17.87 6.72 -35.99
N LEU A 578 17.15 6.58 -34.88
CA LEU A 578 17.54 7.13 -33.57
C LEU A 578 18.90 6.59 -33.13
N LEU A 579 19.08 5.26 -33.13
CA LEU A 579 20.39 4.65 -32.86
C LEU A 579 21.45 5.17 -33.84
N SER A 580 21.14 5.31 -35.13
CA SER A 580 22.13 5.84 -36.10
C SER A 580 22.58 7.28 -35.83
N LYS A 581 21.75 8.11 -35.19
CA LYS A 581 22.10 9.47 -34.74
C LYS A 581 22.91 9.43 -33.44
N TYR A 582 22.41 8.72 -32.43
CA TYR A 582 22.93 8.78 -31.05
C TYR A 582 23.98 7.72 -30.69
N GLN A 583 24.35 6.82 -31.62
CA GLN A 583 25.34 5.72 -31.50
C GLN A 583 26.72 6.03 -30.86
N ALA A 584 27.02 7.25 -30.42
CA ALA A 584 28.27 7.63 -29.76
C ALA A 584 28.08 8.03 -28.28
N ASP A 585 26.84 8.02 -27.80
CA ASP A 585 26.43 8.46 -26.47
C ASP A 585 25.84 7.26 -25.71
N SER A 586 26.44 6.91 -24.58
CA SER A 586 26.12 5.69 -23.82
C SER A 586 24.73 5.75 -23.17
N GLU A 587 24.38 6.86 -22.53
CA GLU A 587 23.09 7.10 -21.88
C GLU A 587 21.95 6.98 -22.90
N LYS A 588 22.04 7.74 -23.99
CA LYS A 588 21.01 7.80 -25.04
C LYS A 588 20.83 6.44 -25.73
N VAL A 589 21.89 5.67 -26.00
CA VAL A 589 21.74 4.34 -26.61
C VAL A 589 21.24 3.29 -25.63
N ALA A 590 21.67 3.29 -24.36
CA ALA A 590 21.19 2.34 -23.36
C ALA A 590 19.66 2.41 -23.22
N ASN A 591 19.13 3.64 -23.11
CA ASN A 591 17.68 3.88 -23.07
C ASN A 591 16.98 3.50 -24.39
N LEU A 592 17.49 3.91 -25.56
CA LEU A 592 16.90 3.53 -26.85
C LEU A 592 16.85 2.01 -27.08
N LEU A 593 17.83 1.26 -26.55
CA LEU A 593 17.89 -0.20 -26.64
C LEU A 593 16.86 -0.92 -25.74
N GLN A 594 16.19 -0.23 -24.80
CA GLN A 594 15.08 -0.84 -24.06
C GLN A 594 13.82 -1.00 -24.93
N ILE A 595 13.64 -0.15 -25.94
CA ILE A 595 12.40 -0.05 -26.73
C ILE A 595 11.95 -1.38 -27.39
N PRO A 596 12.83 -2.21 -27.99
CA PRO A 596 12.44 -3.50 -28.58
C PRO A 596 11.84 -4.50 -27.58
N MET A 597 12.13 -4.39 -26.28
CA MET A 597 11.61 -5.30 -25.26
C MET A 597 10.07 -5.19 -25.15
N PHE A 598 9.51 -4.06 -25.55
CA PHE A 598 8.08 -3.76 -25.50
C PHE A 598 7.31 -4.15 -26.78
N PHE A 599 8.00 -4.57 -27.84
CA PHE A 599 7.39 -4.84 -29.16
C PHE A 599 6.49 -6.09 -29.21
N ASP A 600 5.56 -6.10 -30.17
CA ASP A 600 4.98 -7.33 -30.71
C ASP A 600 5.83 -7.83 -31.89
N LEU A 601 6.67 -8.84 -31.67
CA LEU A 601 7.65 -9.28 -32.65
C LEU A 601 7.03 -9.97 -33.88
N ASP A 602 5.78 -10.42 -33.82
CA ASP A 602 5.08 -10.94 -35.01
C ASP A 602 4.86 -9.86 -36.09
N VAL A 603 4.83 -8.58 -35.70
CA VAL A 603 4.69 -7.44 -36.64
C VAL A 603 5.84 -7.39 -37.65
N TYR A 604 7.05 -7.85 -37.29
CA TYR A 604 8.18 -7.93 -38.24
C TYR A 604 7.86 -8.84 -39.43
N SER A 605 7.28 -10.02 -39.18
CA SER A 605 6.99 -11.02 -40.21
C SER A 605 5.62 -10.80 -40.86
N ALA A 606 4.59 -10.43 -40.10
CA ALA A 606 3.25 -10.16 -40.61
C ALA A 606 3.22 -8.87 -41.45
N GLY A 607 3.92 -7.81 -41.01
CA GLY A 607 4.04 -6.53 -41.69
C GLY A 607 5.06 -6.49 -42.83
N ARG A 608 5.89 -7.53 -42.99
CA ARG A 608 7.05 -7.58 -43.92
C ARG A 608 8.06 -6.45 -43.68
N MET A 609 8.38 -6.25 -42.40
CA MET A 609 9.32 -5.24 -41.92
C MET A 609 10.71 -5.83 -41.66
N GLU A 610 11.05 -7.00 -42.21
CA GLU A 610 12.30 -7.70 -41.91
C GLU A 610 13.53 -6.90 -42.38
N LYS A 611 13.38 -6.02 -43.37
CA LYS A 611 14.40 -5.02 -43.76
C LYS A 611 14.74 -4.04 -42.63
N HIS A 612 13.77 -3.69 -41.80
CA HIS A 612 13.97 -2.82 -40.63
C HIS A 612 14.63 -3.57 -39.48
N LEU A 613 14.37 -4.87 -39.34
CA LEU A 613 15.14 -5.76 -38.46
C LEU A 613 16.61 -5.83 -38.90
N ASP A 614 16.91 -5.99 -40.20
CA ASP A 614 18.29 -5.95 -40.72
C ASP A 614 19.00 -4.62 -40.36
N ALA A 615 18.27 -3.50 -40.45
CA ALA A 615 18.79 -2.19 -40.09
C ALA A 615 19.03 -2.08 -38.57
N LEU A 616 18.11 -2.57 -37.73
CA LEU A 616 18.26 -2.59 -36.27
C LEU A 616 19.48 -3.41 -35.84
N LEU A 617 19.58 -4.67 -36.30
CA LEU A 617 20.70 -5.57 -35.96
C LEU A 617 22.05 -4.97 -36.36
N LYS A 618 22.12 -4.29 -37.51
CA LYS A 618 23.32 -3.56 -37.94
C LYS A 618 23.68 -2.41 -36.98
N GLN A 619 22.71 -1.65 -36.50
CA GLN A 619 22.98 -0.55 -35.56
C GLN A 619 23.39 -1.07 -34.17
N ILE A 620 22.71 -2.09 -33.65
CA ILE A 620 23.10 -2.71 -32.36
C ILE A 620 24.54 -3.24 -32.46
N ARG A 621 24.92 -3.88 -33.57
CA ARG A 621 26.31 -4.31 -33.81
C ARG A 621 27.30 -3.13 -33.78
N LEU A 622 27.00 -2.01 -34.43
CA LEU A 622 27.86 -0.81 -34.41
C LEU A 622 27.98 -0.18 -33.01
N VAL A 623 26.93 -0.26 -32.19
CA VAL A 623 26.96 0.15 -30.78
C VAL A 623 27.88 -0.77 -29.98
N VAL A 624 27.72 -2.10 -30.07
CA VAL A 624 28.59 -3.08 -29.39
C VAL A 624 30.05 -2.94 -29.81
N GLU A 625 30.34 -2.67 -31.09
CA GLU A 625 31.71 -2.46 -31.59
C GLU A 625 32.39 -1.21 -31.00
N LYS A 626 31.61 -0.18 -30.64
CA LYS A 626 32.13 1.10 -30.14
C LYS A 626 32.19 1.17 -28.61
N HIS A 627 31.13 0.73 -27.94
CA HIS A 627 30.93 0.90 -26.50
C HIS A 627 31.63 -0.16 -25.64
N ILE A 628 31.87 0.19 -24.38
CA ILE A 628 32.45 -0.66 -23.32
C ILE A 628 31.75 -0.51 -21.96
N GLU A 629 30.74 0.36 -21.89
CA GLU A 629 29.90 0.66 -20.74
C GLU A 629 28.97 -0.53 -20.47
N THR A 630 28.79 -0.89 -19.19
CA THR A 630 28.07 -2.12 -18.79
C THR A 630 26.65 -2.13 -19.32
N ASP A 631 25.94 -1.03 -19.10
CA ASP A 631 24.49 -0.85 -19.30
C ASP A 631 24.15 -0.85 -20.80
N VAL A 632 25.01 -0.25 -21.63
CA VAL A 632 24.92 -0.31 -23.10
C VAL A 632 25.08 -1.75 -23.59
N LEU A 633 26.07 -2.48 -23.07
CA LEU A 633 26.36 -3.85 -23.49
C LEU A 633 25.29 -4.83 -22.98
N GLU A 634 24.75 -4.62 -21.78
CA GLU A 634 23.64 -5.41 -21.25
C GLU A 634 22.34 -5.12 -22.00
N ALA A 635 22.02 -3.85 -22.30
CA ALA A 635 20.86 -3.50 -23.13
C ALA A 635 20.97 -4.09 -24.55
N CYS A 636 22.17 -4.09 -25.15
CA CYS A 636 22.43 -4.80 -26.41
C CYS A 636 22.16 -6.31 -26.28
N SER A 637 22.63 -6.96 -25.21
CA SER A 637 22.47 -8.40 -25.00
C SER A 637 21.02 -8.81 -24.68
N LYS A 638 20.33 -8.08 -23.80
CA LYS A 638 18.89 -8.23 -23.52
C LYS A 638 18.07 -8.08 -24.81
N THR A 639 18.36 -7.06 -25.63
CA THR A 639 17.73 -6.86 -26.94
C THR A 639 17.93 -8.06 -27.86
N TYR A 640 19.18 -8.52 -28.02
CA TYR A 640 19.47 -9.72 -28.82
C TYR A 640 18.77 -10.96 -28.28
N SER A 641 18.58 -11.09 -26.96
CA SER A 641 17.96 -12.26 -26.35
C SER A 641 16.48 -12.35 -26.68
N ILE A 642 15.75 -11.24 -26.55
CA ILE A 642 14.32 -11.13 -26.88
C ILE A 642 14.10 -11.32 -28.39
N LEU A 643 14.94 -10.72 -29.24
CA LEU A 643 14.89 -10.92 -30.69
C LEU A 643 15.29 -12.35 -31.14
N CYS A 644 15.97 -13.12 -30.29
CA CYS A 644 16.31 -14.54 -30.51
C CYS A 644 15.30 -15.54 -29.92
N SER A 645 14.14 -15.13 -29.38
CA SER A 645 13.15 -16.10 -28.85
C SER A 645 12.68 -17.07 -29.93
N GLU A 646 12.71 -18.38 -29.63
CA GLU A 646 12.34 -19.46 -30.57
C GLU A 646 10.87 -19.41 -31.03
N GLU A 647 10.04 -18.68 -30.29
CA GLU A 647 8.61 -18.48 -30.57
C GLU A 647 8.37 -17.71 -31.88
N TYR A 648 9.30 -16.84 -32.27
CA TYR A 648 9.13 -15.93 -33.40
C TYR A 648 9.92 -16.35 -34.64
N THR A 649 9.27 -16.23 -35.80
CA THR A 649 9.84 -16.58 -37.11
C THR A 649 11.09 -15.78 -37.50
N ILE A 650 11.40 -14.69 -36.79
CA ILE A 650 12.62 -13.88 -36.99
C ILE A 650 13.89 -14.53 -36.40
N MET A 651 13.77 -15.47 -35.46
CA MET A 651 14.88 -16.00 -34.65
C MET A 651 16.09 -16.44 -35.48
N ASN A 652 15.88 -17.24 -36.52
CA ASN A 652 16.95 -17.74 -37.41
C ASN A 652 17.77 -16.62 -38.08
N ARG A 653 17.15 -15.45 -38.34
CA ARG A 653 17.83 -14.29 -38.95
C ARG A 653 18.64 -13.51 -37.91
N VAL A 654 18.12 -13.39 -36.69
CA VAL A 654 18.80 -12.73 -35.57
C VAL A 654 19.97 -13.56 -35.08
N ASP A 655 19.82 -14.88 -34.98
CA ASP A 655 20.88 -15.80 -34.54
C ASP A 655 22.09 -15.80 -35.48
N ILE A 656 21.89 -15.69 -36.80
CA ILE A 656 23.00 -15.56 -37.76
C ILE A 656 23.79 -14.28 -37.48
N ALA A 657 23.12 -13.15 -37.20
CA ALA A 657 23.78 -11.89 -36.87
C ALA A 657 24.49 -11.93 -35.51
N ARG A 658 23.85 -12.55 -34.51
CA ARG A 658 24.42 -12.82 -33.18
C ARG A 658 25.68 -13.67 -33.27
N SER A 659 25.61 -14.81 -33.96
CA SER A 659 26.73 -15.74 -34.13
C SER A 659 27.93 -15.07 -34.79
N GLN A 660 27.71 -14.29 -35.86
CA GLN A 660 28.77 -13.53 -36.53
C GLN A 660 29.42 -12.49 -35.61
N LEU A 661 28.63 -11.80 -34.77
CA LEU A 661 29.14 -10.85 -33.79
C LEU A 661 30.00 -11.54 -32.71
N ILE A 662 29.56 -12.70 -32.20
CA ILE A 662 30.31 -13.45 -31.19
C ILE A 662 31.58 -14.10 -31.77
N ASP A 663 31.53 -14.66 -32.98
CA ASP A 663 32.70 -15.17 -33.69
C ASP A 663 33.80 -14.07 -33.76
N GLU A 664 33.45 -12.87 -34.26
CA GLU A 664 34.39 -11.76 -34.43
C GLU A 664 34.90 -11.10 -33.13
N ILE A 665 34.17 -11.20 -32.01
CA ILE A 665 34.66 -10.73 -30.70
C ILE A 665 35.51 -11.82 -30.03
N THR A 666 35.12 -13.08 -30.14
CA THR A 666 35.88 -14.23 -29.58
C THR A 666 37.25 -14.37 -30.21
N ASP A 667 37.34 -14.26 -31.54
CA ASP A 667 38.62 -14.31 -32.24
C ASP A 667 39.56 -13.21 -31.73
N ARG A 668 39.07 -11.96 -31.61
CA ARG A 668 39.86 -10.83 -31.09
C ARG A 668 40.30 -11.05 -29.65
N PHE A 669 39.36 -11.40 -28.75
CA PHE A 669 39.67 -11.70 -27.35
C PHE A 669 40.74 -12.79 -27.21
N THR A 670 40.64 -13.86 -28.01
CA THR A 670 41.59 -14.98 -27.96
C THR A 670 42.99 -14.55 -28.36
N HIS A 671 43.15 -13.74 -29.41
CA HIS A 671 44.46 -13.22 -29.80
C HIS A 671 45.05 -12.31 -28.69
N SER A 672 44.31 -11.28 -28.26
CA SER A 672 44.79 -10.35 -27.23
C SER A 672 45.12 -11.03 -25.89
N VAL A 673 44.49 -12.17 -25.57
CA VAL A 673 44.85 -12.97 -24.39
C VAL A 673 46.13 -13.79 -24.59
N GLU A 674 46.43 -14.30 -25.79
CA GLU A 674 47.74 -14.90 -26.04
C GLU A 674 48.86 -13.86 -26.03
N ASP A 675 48.60 -12.66 -26.54
CA ASP A 675 49.58 -11.57 -26.60
C ASP A 675 49.91 -11.07 -25.17
N LEU A 676 48.89 -10.69 -24.38
CA LEU A 676 49.04 -10.24 -22.98
C LEU A 676 49.70 -11.30 -22.07
N LEU A 677 49.47 -12.59 -22.32
CA LEU A 677 50.09 -13.69 -21.54
C LEU A 677 51.51 -14.06 -22.01
N GLN A 678 51.94 -13.63 -23.20
CA GLN A 678 53.31 -13.79 -23.68
C GLN A 678 54.21 -12.62 -23.27
N GLU A 679 53.69 -11.38 -23.29
CA GLU A 679 54.45 -10.16 -23.05
C GLU A 679 54.28 -9.62 -21.61
N ALA A 680 53.89 -10.47 -20.65
CA ALA A 680 53.44 -10.12 -19.30
C ALA A 680 54.43 -9.37 -18.36
N GLU A 681 55.64 -9.02 -18.80
CA GLU A 681 56.56 -8.09 -18.11
C GLU A 681 56.76 -6.74 -18.85
N GLU A 682 56.30 -6.63 -20.11
CA GLU A 682 56.43 -5.43 -20.97
C GLU A 682 55.08 -4.90 -21.52
N ALA A 683 53.97 -5.65 -21.35
CA ALA A 683 52.63 -5.32 -21.86
C ALA A 683 52.12 -3.92 -21.43
N ASP A 684 51.44 -3.24 -22.34
CA ASP A 684 51.05 -1.83 -22.17
C ASP A 684 49.55 -1.60 -21.89
N ASP A 685 49.17 -0.32 -21.74
CA ASP A 685 47.79 0.07 -21.46
C ASP A 685 46.83 -0.25 -22.62
N ASP A 686 47.32 -0.30 -23.88
CA ASP A 686 46.51 -0.66 -25.05
C ASP A 686 46.24 -2.18 -25.07
N ASP A 687 47.22 -3.03 -24.72
CA ASP A 687 47.02 -4.49 -24.55
C ASP A 687 45.97 -4.80 -23.48
N ILE A 688 46.10 -4.15 -22.33
CA ILE A 688 45.16 -4.24 -21.20
C ILE A 688 43.75 -3.80 -21.65
N TYR A 689 43.65 -2.69 -22.41
CA TYR A 689 42.38 -2.19 -22.93
C TYR A 689 41.77 -3.12 -23.99
N ASN A 690 42.58 -3.75 -24.85
CA ASN A 690 42.14 -4.70 -25.87
C ASN A 690 41.52 -5.95 -25.23
N VAL A 691 42.19 -6.54 -24.22
CA VAL A 691 41.63 -7.67 -23.45
C VAL A 691 40.39 -7.24 -22.67
N LEU A 692 40.43 -6.12 -21.94
CA LEU A 692 39.29 -5.67 -21.12
C LEU A 692 38.05 -5.36 -21.96
N SER A 693 38.19 -4.63 -23.06
CA SER A 693 37.06 -4.19 -23.88
C SER A 693 36.44 -5.33 -24.69
N THR A 694 37.22 -6.33 -25.11
CA THR A 694 36.65 -7.54 -25.74
C THR A 694 36.00 -8.46 -24.70
N LEU A 695 36.61 -8.60 -23.52
CA LEU A 695 36.07 -9.38 -22.42
C LEU A 695 34.76 -8.82 -21.85
N LYS A 696 34.61 -7.49 -21.69
CA LYS A 696 33.33 -6.87 -21.26
C LYS A 696 32.19 -7.22 -22.22
N ARG A 697 32.42 -7.09 -23.53
CA ARG A 697 31.44 -7.43 -24.57
C ARG A 697 31.04 -8.91 -24.52
N LEU A 698 32.01 -9.81 -24.41
CA LEU A 698 31.74 -11.25 -24.25
C LEU A 698 31.01 -11.55 -22.95
N THR A 699 31.36 -10.91 -21.85
CA THR A 699 30.75 -11.15 -20.53
C THR A 699 29.28 -10.75 -20.50
N ALA A 700 28.94 -9.58 -21.05
CA ALA A 700 27.55 -9.14 -21.19
C ALA A 700 26.74 -10.11 -22.07
N PHE A 701 27.26 -10.51 -23.25
CA PHE A 701 26.57 -11.44 -24.13
C PHE A 701 26.49 -12.87 -23.56
N HIS A 702 27.49 -13.33 -22.80
CA HIS A 702 27.49 -14.66 -22.17
C HIS A 702 26.52 -14.74 -21.00
N ASN A 703 26.09 -13.60 -20.44
CA ASN A 703 24.95 -13.56 -19.53
C ASN A 703 23.69 -14.05 -20.27
N ALA A 704 23.21 -13.32 -21.29
CA ALA A 704 21.93 -13.64 -21.94
C ALA A 704 21.96 -14.76 -23.00
N HIS A 705 23.12 -15.34 -23.34
CA HIS A 705 23.24 -16.33 -24.42
C HIS A 705 24.18 -17.50 -24.10
N ASP A 706 23.82 -18.72 -24.53
CA ASP A 706 24.72 -19.88 -24.53
C ASP A 706 25.90 -19.65 -25.50
N LEU A 707 27.07 -19.30 -24.94
CA LEU A 707 28.32 -19.20 -25.68
C LEU A 707 29.24 -20.43 -25.48
N THR A 708 28.72 -21.57 -25.03
CA THR A 708 29.53 -22.79 -24.77
C THR A 708 30.21 -23.36 -26.02
N ARG A 709 29.76 -22.99 -27.23
CA ARG A 709 30.43 -23.33 -28.50
C ARG A 709 31.82 -22.68 -28.65
N TRP A 710 32.10 -21.59 -27.93
CA TRP A 710 33.31 -20.76 -28.07
C TRP A 710 34.37 -20.98 -26.95
N ASP A 711 34.13 -21.90 -26.01
CA ASP A 711 35.06 -22.31 -24.92
C ASP A 711 35.78 -21.17 -24.15
N LEU A 712 35.05 -20.07 -23.90
CA LEU A 712 35.59 -18.86 -23.26
C LEU A 712 36.21 -19.10 -21.87
N PHE A 713 35.81 -20.16 -21.17
CA PHE A 713 36.38 -20.56 -19.88
C PHE A 713 37.89 -20.79 -19.96
N GLY A 714 38.39 -21.41 -21.03
CA GLY A 714 39.82 -21.75 -21.17
C GLY A 714 40.74 -20.53 -21.15
N SER A 715 40.31 -19.42 -21.75
CA SER A 715 41.06 -18.15 -21.74
C SER A 715 40.83 -17.36 -20.46
N CYS A 716 39.59 -17.28 -19.95
CA CYS A 716 39.31 -16.57 -18.70
C CYS A 716 40.02 -17.21 -17.49
N TYR A 717 40.06 -18.55 -17.40
CA TYR A 717 40.77 -19.27 -16.35
C TYR A 717 42.28 -19.05 -16.39
N ARG A 718 42.89 -18.88 -17.59
CA ARG A 718 44.30 -18.53 -17.73
C ARG A 718 44.61 -17.12 -17.21
N LEU A 719 43.79 -16.12 -17.59
CA LEU A 719 43.92 -14.76 -17.08
C LEU A 719 43.85 -14.72 -15.55
N LEU A 720 42.83 -15.35 -14.96
CA LEU A 720 42.64 -15.39 -13.50
C LEU A 720 43.83 -16.06 -12.79
N LYS A 721 44.32 -17.19 -13.32
CA LYS A 721 45.47 -17.89 -12.75
C LYS A 721 46.76 -17.08 -12.85
N ALA A 722 47.03 -16.45 -14.00
CA ALA A 722 48.18 -15.56 -14.17
C ALA A 722 48.12 -14.38 -13.19
N GLY A 723 46.94 -13.76 -13.03
CA GLY A 723 46.74 -12.66 -12.08
C GLY A 723 46.97 -13.04 -10.62
N ILE A 724 46.65 -14.28 -10.22
CA ILE A 724 46.95 -14.81 -8.87
C ILE A 724 48.45 -15.13 -8.71
N GLU A 725 49.11 -15.65 -9.74
CA GLU A 725 50.53 -16.01 -9.68
C GLU A 725 51.49 -14.81 -9.82
N GLN A 726 51.06 -13.73 -10.49
CA GLN A 726 51.84 -12.51 -10.73
C GLN A 726 51.45 -11.34 -9.81
N GLY A 727 50.21 -11.31 -9.30
CA GLY A 727 49.69 -10.26 -8.41
C GLY A 727 49.39 -8.90 -9.08
N ALA A 728 49.55 -8.79 -10.41
CA ALA A 728 49.52 -7.52 -11.15
C ALA A 728 48.31 -7.35 -12.10
N MET A 729 47.35 -8.28 -12.11
CA MET A 729 46.21 -8.24 -13.03
C MET A 729 45.24 -7.09 -12.70
N PRO A 730 44.87 -6.22 -13.66
CA PRO A 730 43.88 -5.16 -13.46
C PRO A 730 42.54 -5.69 -12.95
N GLU A 731 41.96 -5.02 -11.95
CA GLU A 731 40.76 -5.51 -11.26
C GLU A 731 39.55 -5.70 -12.17
N GLN A 732 39.34 -4.82 -13.16
CA GLN A 732 38.22 -4.98 -14.10
C GLN A 732 38.36 -6.23 -14.99
N ILE A 733 39.59 -6.62 -15.36
CA ILE A 733 39.82 -7.89 -16.09
C ILE A 733 39.53 -9.07 -15.16
N ALA A 734 39.96 -9.03 -13.90
CA ALA A 734 39.67 -10.07 -12.93
C ALA A 734 38.14 -10.22 -12.66
N VAL A 735 37.43 -9.12 -12.43
CA VAL A 735 35.97 -9.10 -12.22
C VAL A 735 35.23 -9.67 -13.44
N GLN A 736 35.57 -9.24 -14.65
CA GLN A 736 34.89 -9.70 -15.87
C GLN A 736 35.26 -11.16 -16.21
N ALA A 737 36.50 -11.59 -16.01
CA ALA A 737 36.91 -12.98 -16.22
C ALA A 737 36.26 -13.93 -15.21
N LEU A 738 36.06 -13.49 -13.96
CA LEU A 738 35.25 -14.20 -12.95
C LEU A 738 33.80 -14.38 -13.44
N GLN A 739 33.14 -13.30 -13.86
CA GLN A 739 31.76 -13.33 -14.37
C GLN A 739 31.62 -14.24 -15.60
N CYS A 740 32.45 -14.07 -16.63
CA CYS A 740 32.39 -14.88 -17.86
C CYS A 740 32.67 -16.38 -17.61
N SER A 741 33.58 -16.70 -16.68
CA SER A 741 33.85 -18.09 -16.25
C SER A 741 32.66 -18.71 -15.51
N HIS A 742 31.94 -17.93 -14.71
CA HIS A 742 30.71 -18.37 -14.04
C HIS A 742 29.58 -18.61 -15.06
N TYR A 743 29.36 -17.71 -16.02
CA TYR A 743 28.37 -17.93 -17.08
C TYR A 743 28.69 -19.18 -17.93
N SER A 744 29.97 -19.43 -18.23
CA SER A 744 30.42 -20.67 -18.87
C SER A 744 29.97 -21.93 -18.11
N ILE A 745 30.08 -21.91 -16.77
CA ILE A 745 29.69 -23.03 -15.89
C ILE A 745 28.17 -23.21 -15.87
N LEU A 746 27.40 -22.12 -15.81
CA LEU A 746 25.94 -22.17 -15.79
C LEU A 746 25.37 -22.71 -17.11
N TRP A 747 25.84 -22.23 -18.27
CA TRP A 747 25.38 -22.75 -19.57
C TRP A 747 25.81 -24.20 -19.82
N GLN A 748 27.01 -24.61 -19.36
CA GLN A 748 27.40 -26.03 -19.36
C GLN A 748 26.47 -26.89 -18.49
N LEU A 749 26.00 -26.38 -17.35
CA LEU A 749 25.04 -27.07 -16.50
C LEU A 749 23.67 -27.22 -17.19
N VAL A 750 23.11 -26.14 -17.77
CA VAL A 750 21.82 -26.16 -18.49
C VAL A 750 21.82 -27.26 -19.54
N LYS A 751 22.84 -27.26 -20.40
CA LYS A 751 23.07 -28.25 -21.48
C LYS A 751 23.16 -29.69 -20.97
N ILE A 752 23.74 -29.89 -19.79
CA ILE A 752 23.81 -31.18 -19.09
C ILE A 752 22.46 -31.59 -18.47
N THR A 753 21.60 -30.64 -18.10
CA THR A 753 20.26 -30.92 -17.53
C THR A 753 19.15 -31.09 -18.56
N GLU A 754 19.27 -30.48 -19.73
CA GLU A 754 18.32 -30.60 -20.85
C GLU A 754 18.63 -31.82 -21.74
N GLY A 755 19.92 -32.20 -21.84
CA GLY A 755 20.38 -33.37 -22.56
C GLY A 755 20.33 -34.68 -21.76
N THR A 756 20.88 -35.74 -22.36
CA THR A 756 21.24 -36.97 -21.63
C THR A 756 22.74 -36.94 -21.36
N PRO A 757 23.20 -36.53 -20.16
CA PRO A 757 24.62 -36.25 -19.94
C PRO A 757 25.44 -37.53 -19.92
N SER A 758 26.58 -37.54 -20.61
CA SER A 758 27.53 -38.65 -20.50
C SER A 758 28.30 -38.57 -19.19
N LYS A 759 28.93 -39.69 -18.80
CA LYS A 759 29.84 -39.71 -17.66
C LYS A 759 31.10 -38.87 -17.87
N GLU A 760 31.44 -38.56 -19.12
CA GLU A 760 32.61 -37.76 -19.46
C GLU A 760 32.28 -36.26 -19.29
N ASP A 761 31.08 -35.82 -19.70
CA ASP A 761 30.57 -34.45 -19.51
C ASP A 761 30.48 -34.09 -18.02
N LEU A 762 29.89 -34.98 -17.20
CA LEU A 762 29.78 -34.79 -15.75
C LEU A 762 31.16 -34.69 -15.07
N VAL A 763 32.14 -35.49 -15.51
CA VAL A 763 33.51 -35.46 -14.98
C VAL A 763 34.28 -34.22 -15.47
N ALA A 764 33.98 -33.72 -16.68
CA ALA A 764 34.52 -32.47 -17.19
C ALA A 764 33.98 -31.28 -16.38
N LEU A 765 32.65 -31.11 -16.29
CA LEU A 765 32.06 -29.99 -15.55
C LEU A 765 32.46 -30.02 -14.06
N ARG A 766 32.48 -31.19 -13.39
CA ARG A 766 32.96 -31.26 -11.99
C ARG A 766 34.40 -30.76 -11.83
N ARG A 767 35.26 -30.99 -12.83
CA ARG A 767 36.64 -30.48 -12.83
C ARG A 767 36.70 -28.97 -13.03
N VAL A 768 35.91 -28.45 -13.97
CA VAL A 768 35.78 -27.00 -14.25
C VAL A 768 35.30 -26.29 -12.98
N VAL A 769 34.15 -26.70 -12.43
CA VAL A 769 33.55 -26.15 -11.19
C VAL A 769 34.53 -26.16 -10.03
N LYS A 770 35.17 -27.31 -9.74
CA LYS A 770 36.13 -27.39 -8.62
C LYS A 770 37.36 -26.50 -8.83
N SER A 771 37.83 -26.33 -10.06
CA SER A 771 38.99 -25.48 -10.35
C SER A 771 38.62 -24.00 -10.23
N PHE A 772 37.42 -23.62 -10.68
CA PHE A 772 36.93 -22.24 -10.58
C PHE A 772 36.61 -21.83 -9.14
N LEU A 773 35.94 -22.68 -8.35
CA LEU A 773 35.68 -22.41 -6.94
C LEU A 773 36.97 -22.14 -6.14
N ALA A 774 38.06 -22.88 -6.44
CA ALA A 774 39.36 -22.66 -5.82
C ALA A 774 40.01 -21.32 -6.23
N VAL A 775 39.79 -20.85 -7.47
CA VAL A 775 40.20 -19.52 -7.93
C VAL A 775 39.40 -18.43 -7.21
N CYS A 776 38.07 -18.55 -7.12
CA CYS A 776 37.24 -17.58 -6.39
C CYS A 776 37.61 -17.53 -4.89
N GLN A 777 37.88 -18.67 -4.26
CA GLN A 777 38.34 -18.72 -2.86
C GLN A 777 39.67 -17.96 -2.67
N GLN A 778 40.62 -18.12 -3.59
CA GLN A 778 41.87 -17.34 -3.57
C GLN A 778 41.60 -15.84 -3.76
N CYS A 779 40.65 -15.46 -4.62
CA CYS A 779 40.25 -14.06 -4.83
C CYS A 779 39.61 -13.37 -3.61
N LEU A 780 39.06 -14.10 -2.62
CA LEU A 780 38.60 -13.51 -1.34
C LEU A 780 39.75 -12.83 -0.57
N SER A 781 40.99 -13.30 -0.77
CA SER A 781 42.20 -12.74 -0.15
C SER A 781 42.87 -11.61 -0.96
N ASN A 782 42.26 -11.19 -2.08
CA ASN A 782 42.80 -10.12 -2.92
C ASN A 782 42.77 -8.76 -2.19
N VAL A 783 43.66 -7.84 -2.59
CA VAL A 783 43.72 -6.47 -2.03
C VAL A 783 42.57 -5.58 -2.52
N ASN A 784 42.03 -5.84 -3.71
CA ASN A 784 40.99 -5.02 -4.33
C ASN A 784 39.59 -5.49 -3.91
N THR A 785 38.86 -4.64 -3.20
CA THR A 785 37.50 -4.94 -2.71
C THR A 785 36.52 -5.41 -3.80
N PRO A 786 36.46 -4.81 -5.02
CA PRO A 786 35.56 -5.28 -6.07
C PRO A 786 35.84 -6.73 -6.51
N VAL A 787 37.11 -7.15 -6.48
CA VAL A 787 37.51 -8.54 -6.79
C VAL A 787 37.05 -9.50 -5.68
N LYS A 788 37.18 -9.11 -4.40
CA LYS A 788 36.66 -9.90 -3.29
C LYS A 788 35.14 -10.05 -3.35
N GLU A 789 34.41 -8.94 -3.49
CA GLU A 789 32.94 -8.91 -3.54
C GLU A 789 32.41 -9.75 -4.70
N GLN A 790 33.00 -9.60 -5.89
CA GLN A 790 32.60 -10.40 -7.04
C GLN A 790 32.91 -11.89 -6.84
N ALA A 791 34.07 -12.25 -6.28
CA ALA A 791 34.39 -13.64 -5.97
C ALA A 791 33.45 -14.23 -4.90
N PHE A 792 33.11 -13.46 -3.88
CA PHE A 792 32.19 -13.83 -2.81
C PHE A 792 30.78 -14.14 -3.31
N MET A 793 30.21 -13.27 -4.15
CA MET A 793 28.88 -13.50 -4.74
C MET A 793 28.88 -14.77 -5.59
N LEU A 794 29.86 -14.96 -6.48
CA LEU A 794 29.93 -16.15 -7.32
C LEU A 794 30.18 -17.44 -6.54
N LEU A 795 30.90 -17.37 -5.40
CA LEU A 795 31.00 -18.48 -4.46
C LEU A 795 29.63 -18.82 -3.86
N CYS A 796 28.88 -17.82 -3.37
CA CYS A 796 27.53 -18.07 -2.82
C CYS A 796 26.59 -18.66 -3.87
N ASP A 797 26.55 -18.10 -5.08
CA ASP A 797 25.68 -18.56 -6.17
C ASP A 797 26.07 -19.98 -6.63
N LEU A 798 27.35 -20.28 -6.83
CA LEU A 798 27.80 -21.61 -7.24
C LEU A 798 27.66 -22.65 -6.13
N LEU A 799 27.89 -22.30 -4.85
CA LEU A 799 27.63 -23.20 -3.73
C LEU A 799 26.13 -23.52 -3.59
N MET A 800 25.25 -22.56 -3.91
CA MET A 800 23.80 -22.79 -3.99
C MET A 800 23.43 -23.71 -5.16
N VAL A 801 23.87 -23.39 -6.38
CA VAL A 801 23.56 -24.15 -7.60
C VAL A 801 24.10 -25.58 -7.58
N PHE A 802 25.32 -25.79 -7.06
CA PHE A 802 25.97 -27.11 -6.97
C PHE A 802 25.78 -27.78 -5.60
N SER A 803 24.87 -27.28 -4.76
CA SER A 803 24.50 -27.90 -3.48
C SER A 803 23.82 -29.28 -3.66
N HIS A 804 23.54 -29.94 -2.54
CA HIS A 804 22.70 -31.14 -2.51
C HIS A 804 21.30 -30.94 -3.14
N GLN A 805 20.79 -29.70 -3.21
CA GLN A 805 19.50 -29.38 -3.84
C GLN A 805 19.50 -29.56 -5.37
N LEU A 806 20.67 -29.65 -6.01
CA LEU A 806 20.78 -29.96 -7.44
C LEU A 806 20.11 -31.30 -7.80
N VAL A 807 20.19 -32.29 -6.90
CA VAL A 807 19.67 -33.66 -7.05
C VAL A 807 18.16 -33.75 -6.76
N SER A 808 17.62 -32.82 -5.96
CA SER A 808 16.20 -32.75 -5.63
C SER A 808 15.30 -32.71 -6.88
N GLY A 809 14.06 -33.17 -6.76
CA GLY A 809 13.11 -33.24 -7.88
C GLY A 809 13.38 -34.37 -8.89
N GLY A 810 14.19 -35.38 -8.54
CA GLY A 810 14.41 -36.59 -9.36
C GLY A 810 15.65 -36.56 -10.26
N ARG A 811 16.60 -35.65 -10.00
CA ARG A 811 17.83 -35.48 -10.81
C ARG A 811 19.04 -36.23 -10.24
N GLU A 812 18.82 -37.49 -9.83
CA GLU A 812 19.85 -38.36 -9.22
C GLU A 812 21.12 -38.51 -10.08
N GLY A 813 21.00 -38.43 -11.42
CA GLY A 813 22.16 -38.43 -12.33
C GLY A 813 23.15 -37.28 -12.13
N LEU A 814 22.76 -36.20 -11.43
CA LEU A 814 23.60 -35.02 -11.17
C LEU A 814 24.33 -35.08 -9.82
N GLU A 815 24.22 -36.17 -9.03
CA GLU A 815 25.01 -36.37 -7.79
C GLU A 815 26.53 -36.25 -8.05
N ALA A 816 26.94 -36.61 -9.27
CA ALA A 816 28.31 -36.46 -9.75
C ALA A 816 28.80 -35.00 -9.93
N LEU A 817 27.94 -33.99 -9.71
CA LEU A 817 28.30 -32.57 -9.74
C LEU A 817 28.25 -31.90 -8.37
N VAL A 818 27.57 -32.50 -7.37
CA VAL A 818 27.38 -31.89 -6.04
C VAL A 818 28.72 -31.54 -5.39
N PHE A 819 28.77 -30.35 -4.80
CA PHE A 819 29.91 -29.78 -4.07
C PHE A 819 29.41 -29.23 -2.72
N ASN A 820 30.09 -29.61 -1.63
CA ASN A 820 29.83 -29.08 -0.29
C ASN A 820 31.08 -28.28 0.14
N PRO A 821 30.92 -27.05 0.69
CA PRO A 821 32.06 -26.25 1.14
C PRO A 821 32.70 -26.86 2.38
N ASP A 822 34.03 -26.89 2.43
CA ASP A 822 34.74 -27.32 3.64
C ASP A 822 34.73 -26.24 4.73
N SER A 823 35.12 -26.62 5.95
CA SER A 823 35.13 -25.71 7.10
C SER A 823 36.08 -24.52 6.94
N THR A 824 37.01 -24.55 5.97
CA THR A 824 37.89 -23.41 5.67
C THR A 824 37.09 -22.38 4.90
N LEU A 825 36.49 -22.79 3.78
CA LEU A 825 35.67 -21.92 2.93
C LEU A 825 34.44 -21.38 3.67
N GLN A 826 33.77 -22.18 4.52
CA GLN A 826 32.65 -21.69 5.34
C GLN A 826 33.07 -20.57 6.30
N ASN A 827 34.26 -20.67 6.91
CA ASN A 827 34.78 -19.64 7.82
C ASN A 827 35.29 -18.40 7.05
N GLU A 828 35.90 -18.56 5.88
CA GLU A 828 36.34 -17.45 5.02
C GLU A 828 35.14 -16.61 4.52
N LEU A 829 34.05 -17.26 4.11
CA LEU A 829 32.80 -16.59 3.74
C LEU A 829 32.14 -15.87 4.93
N LEU A 830 32.15 -16.48 6.13
CA LEU A 830 31.64 -15.82 7.34
C LEU A 830 32.50 -14.60 7.73
N THR A 831 33.83 -14.73 7.63
CA THR A 831 34.78 -13.64 7.93
C THR A 831 34.56 -12.47 6.97
N PHE A 832 34.39 -12.73 5.67
CA PHE A 832 34.05 -11.70 4.70
C PHE A 832 32.76 -10.94 5.06
N ILE A 833 31.72 -11.62 5.53
CA ILE A 833 30.48 -10.96 5.99
C ILE A 833 30.73 -10.08 7.22
N LEU A 834 31.54 -10.52 8.18
CA LEU A 834 31.88 -9.71 9.35
C LEU A 834 32.69 -8.46 8.97
N ASP A 835 33.67 -8.61 8.06
CA ASP A 835 34.56 -7.53 7.63
C ASP A 835 33.89 -6.51 6.68
N HIS A 836 32.95 -6.94 5.83
CA HIS A 836 32.40 -6.12 4.74
C HIS A 836 30.91 -5.75 4.88
N VAL A 837 30.16 -6.30 5.86
CA VAL A 837 28.76 -5.92 6.12
C VAL A 837 28.61 -5.18 7.44
N PHE A 838 29.12 -5.72 8.55
CA PHE A 838 28.86 -5.21 9.90
C PHE A 838 29.87 -4.16 10.36
N ILE A 839 30.04 -3.11 9.55
CA ILE A 839 30.93 -1.95 9.77
C ILE A 839 30.32 -0.99 10.80
N ASP A 840 31.11 -0.25 11.59
CA ASP A 840 30.58 0.70 12.58
C ASP A 840 30.15 2.04 11.97
N GLN A 841 28.97 2.53 12.36
CA GLN A 841 28.34 3.74 11.78
C GLN A 841 29.15 5.02 12.04
N ASP A 842 29.94 5.07 13.12
CA ASP A 842 30.83 6.19 13.42
C ASP A 842 32.07 6.24 12.49
N ASP A 843 32.47 5.11 11.87
CA ASP A 843 33.60 5.07 10.92
C ASP A 843 33.18 5.48 9.50
N GLU A 844 31.93 5.25 9.10
CA GLU A 844 31.38 5.76 7.83
C GLU A 844 31.38 7.29 7.81
N ASN A 845 30.85 7.91 8.87
CA ASN A 845 30.76 9.37 9.02
C ASN A 845 32.12 10.09 9.04
N GLN A 846 33.22 9.40 9.38
CA GLN A 846 34.57 9.96 9.35
C GLN A 846 35.21 9.96 7.95
N SER A 847 34.60 9.29 6.97
CA SER A 847 35.14 9.18 5.61
C SER A 847 34.57 10.19 4.62
N MET A 848 33.35 10.70 4.86
CA MET A 848 32.63 11.64 4.00
C MET A 848 32.01 12.79 4.82
N GLU A 849 32.83 13.73 5.33
CA GLU A 849 32.30 14.97 5.92
C GLU A 849 31.89 16.00 4.84
N GLY A 850 30.76 15.75 4.19
CA GLY A 850 29.87 16.78 3.65
C GLY A 850 29.79 16.97 2.13
N ASP A 851 28.66 16.53 1.56
CA ASP A 851 27.75 17.33 0.72
C ASP A 851 26.37 16.62 0.67
N GLU A 852 25.31 17.21 0.09
CA GLU A 852 23.96 16.58 0.08
C GLU A 852 23.82 15.42 -0.94
N GLU A 853 24.83 15.19 -1.80
CA GLU A 853 24.94 14.04 -2.74
C GLU A 853 25.12 12.68 -2.03
N ASP A 854 25.32 12.68 -0.71
CA ASP A 854 25.77 11.55 0.10
C ASP A 854 24.69 10.48 0.33
N GLU A 855 23.40 10.84 0.40
CA GLU A 855 22.32 9.91 0.80
C GLU A 855 21.97 8.86 -0.27
N ALA A 856 22.00 9.23 -1.56
CA ALA A 856 21.80 8.25 -2.64
C ALA A 856 22.93 7.20 -2.66
N ASN A 857 24.17 7.66 -2.50
CA ASN A 857 25.37 6.81 -2.42
C ASN A 857 25.34 5.89 -1.19
N LYS A 858 24.89 6.39 -0.02
CA LYS A 858 24.67 5.58 1.19
C LYS A 858 23.61 4.49 0.97
N ILE A 859 22.51 4.81 0.30
CA ILE A 859 21.45 3.85 -0.03
C ILE A 859 21.98 2.75 -0.97
N GLU A 860 22.73 3.09 -2.01
CA GLU A 860 23.33 2.09 -2.92
C GLU A 860 24.33 1.18 -2.17
N ALA A 861 25.25 1.77 -1.39
CA ALA A 861 26.21 1.03 -0.58
C ALA A 861 25.54 0.15 0.49
N LEU A 862 24.39 0.57 1.02
CA LEU A 862 23.56 -0.25 1.90
C LEU A 862 22.89 -1.40 1.13
N HIS A 863 22.28 -1.15 -0.02
CA HIS A 863 21.66 -2.19 -0.87
C HIS A 863 22.68 -3.26 -1.29
N LYS A 864 23.89 -2.85 -1.66
CA LYS A 864 25.03 -3.74 -1.95
C LYS A 864 25.35 -4.65 -0.76
N ARG A 865 25.51 -4.10 0.44
CA ARG A 865 25.75 -4.87 1.68
C ARG A 865 24.58 -5.79 2.06
N ARG A 866 23.33 -5.35 1.88
CA ARG A 866 22.13 -6.17 2.07
C ARG A 866 22.13 -7.38 1.14
N ASN A 867 22.56 -7.23 -0.11
CA ASN A 867 22.69 -8.34 -1.07
C ASN A 867 23.77 -9.35 -0.63
N LEU A 868 24.96 -8.88 -0.21
CA LEU A 868 26.03 -9.75 0.35
C LEU A 868 25.51 -10.59 1.53
N LEU A 869 24.83 -9.96 2.50
CA LEU A 869 24.26 -10.64 3.66
C LEU A 869 23.15 -11.62 3.28
N ALA A 870 22.31 -11.28 2.29
CA ALA A 870 21.28 -12.15 1.78
C ALA A 870 21.87 -13.37 1.05
N ALA A 871 22.96 -13.21 0.29
CA ALA A 871 23.67 -14.29 -0.39
C ALA A 871 24.18 -15.35 0.60
N PHE A 872 24.87 -14.94 1.67
CA PHE A 872 25.32 -15.86 2.72
C PHE A 872 24.16 -16.45 3.54
N SER A 873 23.13 -15.64 3.82
CA SER A 873 21.92 -16.11 4.52
C SER A 873 21.22 -17.27 3.79
N LYS A 874 21.19 -17.25 2.45
CA LYS A 874 20.65 -18.37 1.64
C LYS A 874 21.41 -19.68 1.91
N LEU A 875 22.74 -19.64 2.03
CA LEU A 875 23.56 -20.84 2.30
C LEU A 875 23.24 -21.49 3.66
N ILE A 876 22.93 -20.68 4.68
CA ILE A 876 22.47 -21.14 6.00
C ILE A 876 21.05 -21.72 5.91
N ILE A 877 20.14 -21.04 5.20
CA ILE A 877 18.74 -21.44 5.07
C ILE A 877 18.58 -22.77 4.35
N TYR A 878 19.42 -23.05 3.36
CA TYR A 878 19.40 -24.25 2.52
C TYR A 878 20.40 -25.34 2.95
N ASP A 879 20.94 -25.28 4.17
CA ASP A 879 21.81 -26.32 4.77
C ASP A 879 23.08 -26.63 3.94
N ILE A 880 23.76 -25.56 3.51
CA ILE A 880 25.04 -25.59 2.76
C ILE A 880 26.19 -25.09 3.65
N VAL A 881 25.90 -24.14 4.53
CA VAL A 881 26.77 -23.65 5.62
C VAL A 881 26.13 -24.05 6.94
N ASP A 882 26.93 -24.60 7.87
CA ASP A 882 26.46 -25.13 9.14
C ASP A 882 25.68 -24.05 9.94
N MET A 883 24.43 -24.34 10.35
CA MET A 883 23.54 -23.38 11.03
C MET A 883 24.15 -22.63 12.25
N PRO A 884 25.10 -23.18 13.04
CA PRO A 884 25.84 -22.43 14.04
C PRO A 884 26.58 -21.18 13.53
N ALA A 885 26.98 -21.11 12.26
CA ALA A 885 27.61 -19.91 11.66
C ALA A 885 26.67 -18.69 11.68
N ALA A 886 25.35 -18.89 11.71
CA ALA A 886 24.39 -17.82 11.87
C ALA A 886 24.41 -17.17 13.27
N ALA A 887 25.14 -17.73 14.24
CA ALA A 887 25.25 -17.15 15.58
C ALA A 887 25.90 -15.76 15.53
N ASP A 888 26.97 -15.62 14.75
CA ASP A 888 27.67 -14.37 14.51
C ASP A 888 26.89 -13.37 13.64
N ILE A 889 25.79 -13.78 13.01
CA ILE A 889 24.87 -12.88 12.29
C ILE A 889 23.71 -12.45 13.21
N PHE A 890 23.09 -13.41 13.91
CA PHE A 890 21.97 -13.13 14.82
C PHE A 890 22.37 -12.17 15.95
N LYS A 891 23.63 -12.18 16.41
CA LYS A 891 24.12 -11.21 17.42
C LYS A 891 23.97 -9.75 16.98
N HIS A 892 24.04 -9.47 15.68
CA HIS A 892 23.94 -8.13 15.10
C HIS A 892 22.50 -7.62 14.91
N TYR A 893 21.47 -8.48 15.11
CA TYR A 893 20.04 -8.18 14.88
C TYR A 893 19.51 -6.88 15.51
N MET A 894 20.14 -6.42 16.60
CA MET A 894 19.75 -5.17 17.27
C MET A 894 20.66 -3.97 17.00
N LYS A 895 21.93 -4.18 16.62
CA LYS A 895 22.86 -3.09 16.29
C LYS A 895 22.51 -2.50 14.92
N TYR A 896 22.22 -3.38 13.96
CA TYR A 896 21.89 -3.04 12.57
C TYR A 896 20.42 -3.36 12.25
N TYR A 897 19.50 -2.91 13.10
CA TYR A 897 18.09 -3.28 12.98
C TYR A 897 17.40 -2.62 11.77
N ASN A 898 17.78 -1.39 11.41
CA ASN A 898 17.23 -0.71 10.23
C ASN A 898 17.81 -1.33 8.95
N ASP A 899 19.14 -1.44 8.92
CA ASP A 899 19.94 -1.87 7.76
C ASP A 899 19.68 -3.34 7.35
N TYR A 900 19.67 -4.25 8.34
CA TYR A 900 19.69 -5.70 8.12
C TYR A 900 18.61 -6.46 8.92
N GLY A 901 17.77 -5.76 9.70
CA GLY A 901 16.87 -6.39 10.66
C GLY A 901 15.71 -7.19 10.04
N ASP A 902 15.39 -6.99 8.76
CA ASP A 902 14.42 -7.82 8.03
C ASP A 902 15.06 -9.13 7.54
N ILE A 903 16.22 -9.05 6.89
CA ILE A 903 17.01 -10.20 6.42
C ILE A 903 17.34 -11.13 7.59
N ILE A 904 17.94 -10.60 8.66
CA ILE A 904 18.35 -11.39 9.83
C ILE A 904 17.13 -12.07 10.50
N LYS A 905 15.99 -11.37 10.54
CA LYS A 905 14.72 -11.88 11.09
C LYS A 905 14.13 -13.01 10.24
N GLU A 906 14.22 -12.96 8.92
CA GLU A 906 13.71 -14.05 8.08
C GLU A 906 14.68 -15.24 8.03
N THR A 907 16.00 -15.02 8.07
CA THR A 907 16.99 -16.10 8.31
C THR A 907 16.72 -16.83 9.63
N LEU A 908 16.43 -16.09 10.71
CA LEU A 908 15.97 -16.67 11.99
C LEU A 908 14.62 -17.40 11.82
N SER A 909 13.70 -16.85 11.04
CA SER A 909 12.40 -17.47 10.78
C SER A 909 12.49 -18.80 10.04
N LYS A 910 13.32 -18.88 8.98
CA LYS A 910 13.52 -20.06 8.13
C LYS A 910 14.36 -21.13 8.84
N THR A 911 15.45 -20.77 9.50
CA THR A 911 16.24 -21.72 10.32
C THR A 911 15.39 -22.38 11.42
N ARG A 912 14.55 -21.61 12.11
CA ARG A 912 13.56 -22.13 13.09
C ARG A 912 12.46 -23.01 12.48
N GLN A 913 12.17 -22.85 11.19
CA GLN A 913 11.23 -23.73 10.47
C GLN A 913 11.89 -25.06 10.09
N SER A 914 13.18 -25.04 9.73
CA SER A 914 13.98 -26.25 9.45
C SER A 914 14.27 -27.05 10.73
N ASP A 915 15.04 -26.50 11.68
CA ASP A 915 15.27 -27.12 13.00
C ASP A 915 15.14 -26.08 14.12
N LYS A 916 14.09 -26.25 14.93
CA LYS A 916 13.82 -25.42 16.11
C LYS A 916 14.85 -25.58 17.22
N ILE A 917 15.39 -26.78 17.41
CA ILE A 917 16.34 -27.10 18.48
C ILE A 917 17.72 -26.55 18.10
N LEU A 918 18.19 -26.79 16.88
CA LEU A 918 19.46 -26.22 16.41
C LEU A 918 19.38 -24.69 16.32
N CYS A 919 18.29 -24.11 15.79
CA CYS A 919 18.08 -22.66 15.83
C CYS A 919 18.12 -22.10 17.26
N ALA A 920 17.51 -22.77 18.24
CA ALA A 920 17.58 -22.35 19.65
C ALA A 920 18.98 -22.48 20.27
N LYS A 921 19.81 -23.42 19.79
CA LYS A 921 21.24 -23.51 20.13
C LYS A 921 22.04 -22.36 19.51
N THR A 922 21.82 -22.04 18.24
CA THR A 922 22.45 -20.91 17.56
C THR A 922 22.08 -19.58 18.23
N LEU A 923 20.81 -19.37 18.60
CA LEU A 923 20.36 -18.14 19.29
C LEU A 923 20.99 -17.95 20.68
N ILE A 924 21.24 -19.04 21.43
CA ILE A 924 21.96 -18.91 22.70
C ILE A 924 23.47 -18.75 22.47
N LEU A 925 24.04 -19.33 21.41
CA LEU A 925 25.43 -19.12 21.01
C LEU A 925 25.72 -17.65 20.68
N SER A 926 24.83 -16.96 19.94
CA SER A 926 24.93 -15.50 19.70
C SER A 926 25.03 -14.69 20.98
N LEU A 927 24.18 -15.01 21.96
CA LEU A 927 24.15 -14.33 23.25
C LEU A 927 25.40 -14.66 24.09
N GLN A 928 25.92 -15.89 23.97
CA GLN A 928 27.19 -16.29 24.59
C GLN A 928 28.38 -15.56 23.97
N GLN A 929 28.40 -15.36 22.64
CA GLN A 929 29.42 -14.61 21.92
C GLN A 929 29.47 -13.15 22.40
N LEU A 930 28.34 -12.42 22.30
CA LEU A 930 28.20 -11.05 22.82
C LEU A 930 28.62 -10.92 24.30
N PHE A 931 28.30 -11.92 25.11
CA PHE A 931 28.67 -11.91 26.53
C PHE A 931 30.16 -12.19 26.77
N ASN A 932 30.83 -12.97 25.90
CA ASN A 932 32.28 -13.13 25.96
C ASN A 932 33.01 -11.88 25.44
N GLU A 933 32.51 -11.26 24.37
CA GLU A 933 32.99 -9.97 23.84
C GLU A 933 32.94 -8.89 24.94
N LEU A 934 31.79 -8.74 25.59
CA LEU A 934 31.62 -7.83 26.74
C LEU A 934 32.56 -8.15 27.93
N LEU A 935 32.81 -9.43 28.22
CA LEU A 935 33.76 -9.86 29.25
C LEU A 935 35.23 -9.59 28.87
N GLN A 936 35.55 -9.53 27.56
CA GLN A 936 36.88 -9.21 27.07
C GLN A 936 37.17 -7.71 27.22
N ASP A 937 36.19 -6.86 26.93
CA ASP A 937 36.33 -5.40 26.99
C ASP A 937 36.26 -4.85 28.42
N GLN A 938 35.30 -5.33 29.22
CA GLN A 938 35.04 -4.81 30.59
C GLN A 938 35.64 -5.68 31.70
N GLY A 939 36.14 -6.87 31.37
CA GLY A 939 36.67 -7.84 32.35
C GLY A 939 35.59 -8.56 33.16
N PRO A 940 35.99 -9.42 34.12
CA PRO A 940 35.08 -10.33 34.84
C PRO A 940 34.19 -9.65 35.90
N THR A 941 34.29 -8.33 36.09
CA THR A 941 33.51 -7.56 37.07
C THR A 941 32.55 -6.59 36.37
N LEU A 942 31.64 -7.15 35.57
CA LEU A 942 30.66 -6.40 34.78
C LEU A 942 29.74 -5.52 35.67
N ASP A 943 29.54 -4.27 35.25
CA ASP A 943 28.42 -3.47 35.74
C ASP A 943 27.11 -3.98 35.11
N ARG A 944 26.27 -4.61 35.95
CA ARG A 944 24.97 -5.16 35.55
C ARG A 944 23.91 -4.08 35.29
N THR A 945 24.22 -2.81 35.57
CA THR A 945 23.39 -1.64 35.20
C THR A 945 23.86 -0.93 33.93
N SER A 946 24.95 -1.39 33.31
CA SER A 946 25.44 -0.83 32.04
C SER A 946 24.48 -1.02 30.87
N SER A 947 24.52 -0.07 29.93
CA SER A 947 23.81 -0.11 28.65
C SER A 947 24.07 -1.42 27.88
N HIS A 948 25.32 -1.87 27.83
CA HIS A 948 25.72 -3.10 27.13
C HIS A 948 25.05 -4.35 27.69
N VAL A 949 25.04 -4.54 29.03
CA VAL A 949 24.32 -5.65 29.68
C VAL A 949 22.82 -5.55 29.41
N SER A 950 22.25 -4.34 29.45
CA SER A 950 20.84 -4.12 29.12
C SER A 950 20.52 -4.44 27.65
N GLY A 951 21.42 -4.15 26.71
CA GLY A 951 21.29 -4.45 25.28
C GLY A 951 21.24 -5.95 25.00
N ILE A 952 22.14 -6.74 25.60
CA ILE A 952 22.14 -8.20 25.45
C ILE A 952 20.84 -8.80 26.05
N LYS A 953 20.33 -8.26 27.16
CA LYS A 953 19.05 -8.67 27.76
C LYS A 953 17.85 -8.31 26.87
N GLU A 954 17.84 -7.13 26.25
CA GLU A 954 16.81 -6.72 25.29
C GLU A 954 16.83 -7.59 24.03
N LEU A 955 18.01 -7.94 23.50
CA LEU A 955 18.14 -8.88 22.38
C LEU A 955 17.61 -10.28 22.75
N ALA A 956 17.97 -10.79 23.93
CA ALA A 956 17.44 -12.05 24.45
C ALA A 956 15.91 -12.02 24.63
N ARG A 957 15.35 -10.89 25.08
CA ARG A 957 13.91 -10.68 25.18
C ARG A 957 13.24 -10.69 23.80
N ARG A 958 13.85 -10.09 22.78
CA ARG A 958 13.38 -10.17 21.38
C ARG A 958 13.45 -11.61 20.85
N PHE A 959 14.56 -12.32 21.04
CA PHE A 959 14.69 -13.74 20.68
C PHE A 959 13.65 -14.62 21.38
N ALA A 960 13.35 -14.39 22.66
CA ALA A 960 12.33 -15.13 23.40
C ALA A 960 10.94 -15.02 22.75
N LEU A 961 10.59 -13.85 22.16
CA LEU A 961 9.33 -13.67 21.45
C LEU A 961 9.20 -14.54 20.18
N THR A 962 10.32 -14.92 19.55
CA THR A 962 10.33 -15.71 18.30
C THR A 962 9.78 -17.14 18.46
N PHE A 963 9.78 -17.68 19.68
CA PHE A 963 9.15 -18.96 20.01
C PHE A 963 7.61 -18.90 20.07
N GLY A 964 6.99 -17.73 19.84
CA GLY A 964 5.55 -17.56 19.69
C GLY A 964 4.75 -17.69 20.98
N LEU A 965 3.48 -18.10 20.85
CA LEU A 965 2.55 -18.38 21.94
C LEU A 965 2.30 -19.88 22.15
N ASP A 966 2.50 -20.70 21.11
CA ASP A 966 2.36 -22.15 21.17
C ASP A 966 3.61 -22.79 21.82
N GLN A 967 3.65 -22.72 23.16
CA GLN A 967 4.73 -23.29 23.96
C GLN A 967 4.92 -24.79 23.74
N ILE A 968 3.88 -25.52 23.32
CA ILE A 968 3.96 -26.97 23.09
C ILE A 968 4.85 -27.26 21.88
N LYS A 969 4.67 -26.53 20.78
CA LYS A 969 5.47 -26.69 19.54
C LYS A 969 6.93 -26.24 19.65
N THR A 970 7.32 -25.56 20.72
CA THR A 970 8.68 -25.04 20.97
C THR A 970 9.33 -25.54 22.27
N ARG A 971 8.60 -26.37 23.05
CA ARG A 971 8.98 -26.91 24.37
C ARG A 971 10.42 -27.39 24.46
N GLU A 972 10.83 -28.30 23.58
CA GLU A 972 12.15 -28.95 23.65
C GLU A 972 13.29 -28.02 23.24
N ALA A 973 13.06 -27.14 22.27
CA ALA A 973 14.01 -26.12 21.85
C ALA A 973 14.31 -25.14 22.99
N VAL A 974 13.27 -24.59 23.65
CA VAL A 974 13.42 -23.68 24.79
C VAL A 974 14.04 -24.41 26.00
N ALA A 975 13.64 -25.65 26.27
CA ALA A 975 14.24 -26.47 27.34
C ALA A 975 15.71 -26.85 27.07
N THR A 976 16.16 -26.84 25.81
CA THR A 976 17.57 -27.08 25.43
C THR A 976 18.39 -25.80 25.51
N LEU A 977 17.88 -24.68 24.99
CA LEU A 977 18.44 -23.34 25.17
C LEU A 977 18.76 -23.04 26.65
N HIS A 978 17.87 -23.44 27.57
CA HIS A 978 18.11 -23.30 29.00
C HIS A 978 19.19 -24.21 29.59
N LYS A 979 19.46 -25.41 29.03
CA LYS A 979 20.58 -26.26 29.48
C LYS A 979 21.91 -25.67 29.04
N ASP A 980 22.03 -25.39 27.75
CA ASP A 980 23.23 -24.85 27.11
C ASP A 980 23.62 -23.49 27.75
N GLY A 981 22.64 -22.64 28.09
CA GLY A 981 22.87 -21.40 28.83
C GLY A 981 23.28 -21.58 30.30
N ILE A 982 22.81 -22.63 30.98
CA ILE A 982 23.28 -22.98 32.34
C ILE A 982 24.73 -23.48 32.27
N GLU A 983 25.04 -24.36 31.31
CA GLU A 983 26.39 -24.92 31.12
C GLU A 983 27.41 -23.81 30.82
N PHE A 984 27.03 -22.81 30.02
CA PHE A 984 27.85 -21.61 29.82
C PHE A 984 28.06 -20.79 31.10
N ALA A 985 27.01 -20.52 31.88
CA ALA A 985 27.10 -19.72 33.10
C ALA A 985 28.01 -20.34 34.18
N PHE A 986 28.18 -21.66 34.18
CA PHE A 986 29.05 -22.41 35.11
C PHE A 986 30.31 -23.01 34.44
N LYS A 987 30.60 -22.65 33.17
CA LYS A 987 31.72 -23.19 32.37
C LYS A 987 33.10 -23.04 33.02
N TYR A 988 33.30 -21.94 33.74
CA TYR A 988 34.57 -21.62 34.41
C TYR A 988 34.34 -21.40 35.91
N GLN A 989 35.18 -22.02 36.74
CA GLN A 989 35.22 -21.75 38.19
C GLN A 989 35.98 -20.45 38.46
N ASN A 990 35.62 -19.72 39.52
CA ASN A 990 36.34 -18.49 39.87
C ASN A 990 37.76 -18.81 40.38
N PRO A 991 38.83 -18.17 39.84
CA PRO A 991 40.20 -18.39 40.29
C PRO A 991 40.45 -18.13 41.79
N HIS A 992 39.62 -17.29 42.43
CA HIS A 992 39.70 -16.99 43.86
C HIS A 992 39.04 -18.06 44.76
N GLY A 993 38.50 -19.12 44.16
CA GLY A 993 37.88 -20.26 44.84
C GLY A 993 36.35 -20.25 44.79
N ALA A 994 35.73 -21.37 45.19
CA ALA A 994 34.29 -21.61 45.13
C ALA A 994 33.43 -20.74 46.08
N GLU A 995 34.05 -19.78 46.76
CA GLU A 995 33.36 -18.75 47.56
C GLU A 995 33.04 -17.48 46.75
N PHE A 996 33.56 -17.36 45.54
CA PHE A 996 33.31 -16.24 44.62
C PHE A 996 32.43 -16.70 43.44
N PRO A 997 31.59 -15.82 42.87
CA PRO A 997 30.70 -16.17 41.76
C PRO A 997 31.51 -16.60 40.51
N PRO A 998 31.06 -17.61 39.75
CA PRO A 998 31.61 -17.93 38.43
C PRO A 998 31.65 -16.68 37.52
N PRO A 999 32.69 -16.49 36.69
CA PRO A 999 32.79 -15.30 35.82
C PRO A 999 31.56 -15.10 34.93
N ASN A 1000 30.96 -16.20 34.44
CA ASN A 1000 29.82 -16.17 33.53
C ASN A 1000 28.45 -16.13 34.26
N LEU A 1001 28.41 -16.00 35.59
CA LEU A 1001 27.17 -16.11 36.37
C LEU A 1001 26.11 -15.06 35.99
N ALA A 1002 26.54 -13.85 35.58
CA ALA A 1002 25.61 -12.79 35.17
C ALA A 1002 24.83 -13.11 33.88
N PHE A 1003 25.29 -14.07 33.07
CA PHE A 1003 24.54 -14.58 31.91
C PHE A 1003 23.17 -15.18 32.29
N LEU A 1004 22.99 -15.60 33.55
CA LEU A 1004 21.69 -16.07 34.04
C LEU A 1004 20.62 -14.97 34.05
N GLU A 1005 20.98 -13.68 34.06
CA GLU A 1005 20.01 -12.59 33.85
C GLU A 1005 19.52 -12.57 32.40
N VAL A 1006 20.41 -12.71 31.41
CA VAL A 1006 20.08 -12.83 29.97
C VAL A 1006 19.21 -14.07 29.74
N LEU A 1007 19.57 -15.20 30.35
CA LEU A 1007 18.82 -16.45 30.27
C LEU A 1007 17.43 -16.37 30.93
N SER A 1008 17.20 -15.41 31.83
CA SER A 1008 15.93 -15.29 32.54
C SER A 1008 14.77 -14.80 31.65
N GLU A 1009 15.03 -14.04 30.59
CA GLU A 1009 14.02 -13.57 29.64
C GLU A 1009 13.26 -14.74 28.97
N PHE A 1010 14.00 -15.79 28.58
CA PHE A 1010 13.46 -17.02 27.99
C PHE A 1010 12.61 -17.85 28.97
N SER A 1011 12.79 -17.67 30.29
CA SER A 1011 12.06 -18.45 31.30
C SER A 1011 10.55 -18.17 31.30
N SER A 1012 10.09 -17.12 30.61
CA SER A 1012 8.68 -16.85 30.32
C SER A 1012 8.05 -17.85 29.32
N LYS A 1013 8.87 -18.55 28.52
CA LYS A 1013 8.43 -19.47 27.45
C LYS A 1013 8.47 -20.96 27.85
N LEU A 1014 9.13 -21.31 28.95
CA LEU A 1014 9.07 -22.66 29.53
C LEU A 1014 7.68 -22.97 30.11
N LEU A 1015 7.14 -24.14 29.78
CA LEU A 1015 5.94 -24.65 30.45
C LEU A 1015 6.23 -24.96 31.93
N ARG A 1016 5.17 -24.96 32.75
CA ARG A 1016 5.22 -25.25 34.20
C ARG A 1016 5.90 -26.59 34.55
N GLN A 1017 5.85 -27.58 33.66
CA GLN A 1017 6.56 -28.85 33.84
C GLN A 1017 8.07 -28.67 33.64
N ASP A 1018 8.48 -28.06 32.54
CA ASP A 1018 9.89 -27.96 32.14
C ASP A 1018 10.67 -26.96 33.00
N LYS A 1019 9.99 -25.97 33.60
CA LYS A 1019 10.58 -25.16 34.67
C LYS A 1019 11.14 -26.01 35.82
N LYS A 1020 10.47 -27.10 36.20
CA LYS A 1020 10.99 -28.05 37.20
C LYS A 1020 12.19 -28.84 36.65
N THR A 1021 12.11 -29.32 35.41
CA THR A 1021 13.20 -30.07 34.75
C THR A 1021 14.48 -29.23 34.63
N VAL A 1022 14.36 -27.95 34.23
CA VAL A 1022 15.46 -26.99 34.13
C VAL A 1022 15.99 -26.60 35.51
N HIS A 1023 15.12 -26.43 36.51
CA HIS A 1023 15.54 -26.19 37.90
C HIS A 1023 16.35 -27.37 38.47
N SER A 1024 15.89 -28.61 38.28
CA SER A 1024 16.64 -29.83 38.62
C SER A 1024 17.87 -30.09 37.74
N TYR A 1025 18.06 -29.33 36.65
CA TYR A 1025 19.31 -29.30 35.89
C TYR A 1025 20.29 -28.30 36.52
N LEU A 1026 19.82 -27.08 36.82
CA LEU A 1026 20.57 -26.03 37.51
C LEU A 1026 21.13 -26.51 38.87
N GLU A 1027 20.37 -27.26 39.64
CA GLU A 1027 20.80 -27.82 40.93
C GLU A 1027 22.01 -28.77 40.84
N LYS A 1028 22.39 -29.27 39.64
CA LYS A 1028 23.61 -30.07 39.45
C LYS A 1028 24.90 -29.24 39.43
N PHE A 1029 24.79 -27.95 39.13
CA PHE A 1029 25.92 -27.01 39.04
C PHE A 1029 26.05 -26.14 40.31
N MET A 1030 24.98 -26.02 41.09
CA MET A 1030 24.94 -25.29 42.35
C MET A 1030 25.51 -26.13 43.51
N SER A 1031 26.35 -25.51 44.35
CA SER A 1031 26.65 -26.08 45.67
C SER A 1031 25.61 -25.68 46.73
N GLU A 1032 25.62 -26.39 47.86
CA GLU A 1032 24.86 -26.00 49.06
C GLU A 1032 25.27 -24.58 49.53
N SER A 1033 26.56 -24.25 49.48
CA SER A 1033 27.10 -22.92 49.82
C SER A 1033 26.74 -21.80 48.83
N MET A 1034 26.46 -22.08 47.56
CA MET A 1034 25.89 -21.08 46.62
C MET A 1034 24.41 -20.82 46.93
N SER A 1035 23.68 -21.87 47.30
CA SER A 1035 22.22 -21.84 47.51
C SER A 1035 21.78 -20.94 48.67
N GLU A 1036 22.64 -20.77 49.68
CA GLU A 1036 22.37 -19.97 50.88
C GLU A 1036 22.78 -18.49 50.76
N ARG A 1037 23.61 -18.12 49.79
CA ARG A 1037 24.10 -16.74 49.61
C ARG A 1037 23.03 -15.77 49.15
N ARG A 1038 23.13 -14.52 49.60
CA ARG A 1038 22.16 -13.42 49.36
C ARG A 1038 22.82 -12.08 49.05
N GLU A 1039 24.10 -12.09 48.71
CA GLU A 1039 24.87 -10.91 48.31
C GLU A 1039 24.51 -10.50 46.88
N ASP A 1040 24.56 -9.22 46.54
CA ASP A 1040 24.09 -8.71 45.23
C ASP A 1040 24.83 -9.30 44.03
N VAL A 1041 26.07 -9.76 44.22
CA VAL A 1041 26.87 -10.46 43.18
C VAL A 1041 26.33 -11.86 42.82
N TRP A 1042 25.45 -12.44 43.64
CA TRP A 1042 24.74 -13.70 43.36
C TRP A 1042 23.29 -13.47 42.88
N LEU A 1043 22.85 -12.21 42.74
CA LEU A 1043 21.50 -11.88 42.28
C LEU A 1043 21.10 -12.52 40.93
N PRO A 1044 21.98 -12.65 39.91
CA PRO A 1044 21.65 -13.37 38.67
C PRO A 1044 21.10 -14.79 38.91
N LEU A 1045 21.77 -15.55 39.78
CA LEU A 1045 21.37 -16.91 40.14
C LEU A 1045 20.07 -16.94 40.94
N ILE A 1046 19.89 -15.98 41.85
CA ILE A 1046 18.68 -15.86 42.68
C ILE A 1046 17.47 -15.53 41.80
N SER A 1047 17.59 -14.54 40.90
CA SER A 1047 16.53 -14.11 39.99
C SER A 1047 16.14 -15.21 39.00
N TYR A 1048 17.11 -15.86 38.35
CA TYR A 1048 16.86 -16.97 37.43
C TYR A 1048 16.24 -18.19 38.12
N ARG A 1049 16.74 -18.57 39.31
CA ARG A 1049 16.15 -19.63 40.11
C ARG A 1049 14.72 -19.29 40.54
N ASN A 1050 14.45 -18.03 40.86
CA ASN A 1050 13.09 -17.57 41.20
C ASN A 1050 12.16 -17.61 39.99
N SER A 1051 12.57 -17.22 38.78
CA SER A 1051 11.69 -17.25 37.59
C SER A 1051 11.33 -18.67 37.11
N LEU A 1052 12.15 -19.68 37.46
CA LEU A 1052 11.80 -21.09 37.35
C LEU A 1052 10.82 -21.53 38.46
N LEU A 1053 11.00 -21.04 39.69
CA LEU A 1053 10.19 -21.42 40.85
C LEU A 1053 8.82 -20.73 40.93
N THR A 1054 8.62 -19.53 40.38
CA THR A 1054 7.33 -18.80 40.41
C THR A 1054 6.22 -19.43 39.56
N GLY A 1055 6.49 -20.56 38.90
CA GLY A 1055 5.43 -21.47 38.43
C GLY A 1055 4.87 -22.40 39.52
N GLY A 1056 5.44 -22.42 40.71
CA GLY A 1056 5.08 -23.28 41.84
C GLY A 1056 4.39 -22.51 42.96
N GLU A 1057 3.10 -22.82 43.13
CA GLU A 1057 2.23 -22.33 44.23
C GLU A 1057 1.82 -20.84 44.11
N ASP A 1058 0.64 -20.51 44.64
CA ASP A 1058 -0.02 -19.20 44.68
C ASP A 1058 -0.13 -18.38 43.37
N GLY A 1059 -0.87 -18.93 42.40
CA GLY A 1059 -1.25 -18.25 41.15
C GLY A 1059 -2.71 -17.79 41.04
N ASP A 1060 -3.47 -17.76 42.15
CA ASP A 1060 -4.92 -17.50 42.10
C ASP A 1060 -5.42 -16.73 43.35
N ARG A 1061 -4.99 -15.46 43.50
CA ARG A 1061 -5.73 -14.40 44.22
C ARG A 1061 -5.13 -12.99 44.07
N MET A 1062 -5.91 -12.13 43.41
CA MET A 1062 -5.88 -10.66 43.45
C MET A 1062 -4.68 -9.92 42.82
N SER A 1063 -4.98 -8.72 42.35
CA SER A 1063 -4.09 -7.76 41.70
C SER A 1063 -4.08 -6.41 42.44
N VAL A 1064 -3.19 -5.52 42.03
CA VAL A 1064 -3.13 -4.08 42.39
C VAL A 1064 -2.94 -3.74 43.88
N THR A 1065 -1.71 -3.38 44.24
CA THR A 1065 -1.40 -2.07 44.88
C THR A 1065 0.13 -1.86 44.91
N SER A 1066 0.56 -0.60 44.95
CA SER A 1066 1.97 -0.19 45.02
C SER A 1066 2.36 0.17 46.47
N GLY A 1067 3.64 -0.03 46.84
CA GLY A 1067 4.19 0.57 48.07
C GLY A 1067 5.28 -0.21 48.82
N ALA A 1068 6.46 0.40 48.94
CA ALA A 1068 7.40 0.38 50.07
C ALA A 1068 7.59 -0.90 50.94
N SER A 1069 8.69 -1.62 50.66
CA SER A 1069 9.78 -1.97 51.61
C SER A 1069 9.49 -2.47 53.05
N SER A 1070 9.96 -3.70 53.34
CA SER A 1070 10.92 -4.06 54.45
C SER A 1070 10.59 -5.20 55.45
N LYS A 1071 11.48 -6.22 55.43
CA LYS A 1071 12.09 -7.00 56.55
C LYS A 1071 11.33 -8.08 57.38
N THR A 1072 12.07 -9.17 57.66
CA THR A 1072 11.94 -10.23 58.73
C THR A 1072 10.69 -11.15 58.69
N SER A 1073 10.74 -12.49 58.53
CA SER A 1073 11.37 -13.63 59.28
C SER A 1073 10.53 -14.09 60.52
N SER A 1074 10.41 -15.38 60.96
CA SER A 1074 11.02 -16.70 60.60
C SER A 1074 10.25 -17.93 61.19
N ILE A 1075 10.61 -19.19 60.80
CA ILE A 1075 10.50 -20.49 61.57
C ILE A 1075 9.09 -21.13 61.83
N ARG A 1076 8.85 -22.45 62.07
CA ARG A 1076 9.33 -23.80 61.59
C ARG A 1076 8.58 -24.97 62.34
N SER A 1077 8.44 -26.18 61.73
CA SER A 1077 8.37 -27.53 62.40
C SER A 1077 7.02 -28.06 63.01
N LYS A 1078 6.68 -29.38 63.20
CA LYS A 1078 6.81 -30.67 62.43
C LYS A 1078 6.15 -31.89 63.19
N LYS A 1079 5.80 -33.00 62.47
CA LYS A 1079 5.50 -34.41 62.93
C LYS A 1079 4.12 -34.72 63.61
N GLY A 1080 3.58 -35.97 63.61
CA GLY A 1080 4.11 -37.28 63.16
C GLY A 1080 3.13 -38.49 63.05
N ARG A 1081 3.68 -39.69 62.70
CA ARG A 1081 3.04 -40.96 62.24
C ARG A 1081 2.38 -41.85 63.32
N THR A 1082 1.34 -42.68 63.10
CA THR A 1082 1.08 -43.94 62.30
C THR A 1082 1.74 -45.27 62.75
N PRO A 1083 0.96 -46.37 62.65
CA PRO A 1083 1.44 -47.68 62.15
C PRO A 1083 0.65 -48.25 60.92
N ILE A 1084 0.28 -49.54 60.88
CA ILE A 1084 0.78 -50.58 59.92
C ILE A 1084 -0.15 -51.84 59.98
N HIS A 1085 -0.41 -52.73 58.98
CA HIS A 1085 0.05 -52.96 57.58
C HIS A 1085 -1.00 -53.74 56.72
N LYS A 1086 -0.96 -53.62 55.39
CA LYS A 1086 -0.94 -54.73 54.38
C LYS A 1086 -0.24 -54.24 53.09
N SER A 1087 -0.02 -55.09 52.08
CA SER A 1087 0.92 -54.87 50.93
C SER A 1087 0.33 -55.33 49.57
N LYS A 1088 0.85 -55.05 48.36
CA LYS A 1088 2.15 -54.49 47.87
C LYS A 1088 2.03 -54.11 46.36
N ARG A 1089 2.79 -53.10 45.86
CA ARG A 1089 3.02 -52.74 44.40
C ARG A 1089 1.77 -52.25 43.61
N ILE A 1090 1.84 -51.53 42.47
CA ILE A 1090 2.77 -50.55 41.81
C ILE A 1090 1.94 -49.88 40.65
N GLU A 1091 2.31 -48.67 40.16
CA GLU A 1091 1.73 -48.01 38.93
C GLU A 1091 0.20 -47.65 39.04
N GLU A 1092 -0.45 -46.74 38.26
CA GLU A 1092 -0.01 -45.69 37.32
C GLU A 1092 -1.04 -44.50 37.23
N GLU A 1093 -1.09 -43.80 36.10
CA GLU A 1093 -1.80 -42.56 35.72
C GLU A 1093 -3.28 -42.32 36.14
N SER A 1094 -3.60 -41.04 36.40
CA SER A 1094 -4.89 -40.36 36.08
C SER A 1094 -6.18 -40.87 36.80
N SER A 1095 -7.38 -40.27 36.75
CA SER A 1095 -7.92 -39.03 36.15
C SER A 1095 -9.26 -38.62 36.84
N VAL A 1096 -9.88 -37.52 36.38
CA VAL A 1096 -11.31 -37.11 36.44
C VAL A 1096 -12.08 -36.82 37.77
N GLU A 1097 -13.11 -35.97 37.56
CA GLU A 1097 -14.45 -35.89 38.19
C GLU A 1097 -14.74 -35.18 39.55
N ALA A 1098 -15.20 -33.93 39.42
CA ALA A 1098 -16.60 -33.50 39.57
C ALA A 1098 -17.26 -33.23 40.96
N SER A 1099 -18.36 -32.47 40.85
CA SER A 1099 -19.37 -32.06 41.84
C SER A 1099 -18.97 -31.08 42.95
N TRP A 1100 -19.79 -30.11 43.39
CA TRP A 1100 -21.00 -29.38 42.94
C TRP A 1100 -21.75 -28.97 44.23
N LEU A 1101 -22.14 -27.69 44.36
CA LEU A 1101 -23.16 -27.18 45.33
C LEU A 1101 -22.74 -27.19 46.83
N ARG A 1102 -23.21 -26.29 47.72
CA ARG A 1102 -24.01 -25.04 47.57
C ARG A 1102 -23.88 -24.15 48.83
N GLY A 1103 -23.95 -22.83 48.63
CA GLY A 1103 -24.68 -21.91 49.54
C GLY A 1103 -23.95 -21.37 50.77
N ASN A 1104 -24.36 -20.27 51.41
CA ASN A 1104 -25.36 -19.18 51.19
C ASN A 1104 -24.87 -18.01 52.11
N ASP A 1105 -25.10 -16.69 51.98
CA ASP A 1105 -25.81 -15.81 51.01
C ASP A 1105 -25.47 -14.32 51.31
N ASN A 1106 -25.78 -13.40 50.37
CA ASN A 1106 -26.17 -11.98 50.57
C ASN A 1106 -25.15 -10.95 51.15
N LEU A 1107 -25.15 -9.64 50.81
CA LEU A 1107 -25.93 -8.80 49.86
C LEU A 1107 -25.14 -7.47 49.59
N GLN A 1108 -25.56 -6.56 48.69
CA GLN A 1108 -25.23 -6.51 47.25
C GLN A 1108 -25.59 -5.13 46.66
N THR A 1109 -24.76 -4.53 45.80
CA THR A 1109 -25.14 -3.43 44.84
C THR A 1109 -24.14 -3.36 43.67
N PRO A 1110 -24.54 -2.91 42.45
CA PRO A 1110 -23.80 -3.09 41.19
C PRO A 1110 -23.04 -1.83 40.71
N GLY A 1111 -22.22 -1.85 39.65
CA GLY A 1111 -21.80 -2.97 38.78
C GLY A 1111 -22.08 -2.73 37.29
N ALA A 1112 -21.06 -2.88 36.43
CA ALA A 1112 -21.16 -2.73 34.97
C ALA A 1112 -20.30 -3.80 34.26
N LEU A 1113 -20.87 -4.52 33.28
CA LEU A 1113 -20.16 -5.44 32.36
C LEU A 1113 -21.10 -5.95 31.23
N THR A 1114 -20.67 -5.79 29.97
CA THR A 1114 -20.86 -6.67 28.78
C THR A 1114 -22.10 -7.57 28.63
N THR A 1115 -22.73 -7.54 27.45
CA THR A 1115 -23.64 -8.59 26.95
C THR A 1115 -22.94 -9.67 26.07
N PRO A 1116 -23.59 -10.82 25.75
CA PRO A 1116 -22.90 -12.07 25.41
C PRO A 1116 -23.16 -12.63 23.99
N GLN A 1117 -22.67 -13.86 23.75
CA GLN A 1117 -22.94 -14.71 22.58
C GLN A 1117 -23.98 -15.84 22.89
N LEU A 1118 -24.21 -16.71 21.87
CA LEU A 1118 -24.83 -18.07 21.93
C LEU A 1118 -26.39 -18.08 21.95
N THR A 1119 -27.15 -19.13 21.56
CA THR A 1119 -26.93 -20.53 21.06
C THR A 1119 -28.19 -20.92 20.21
N SER A 1120 -28.42 -22.06 19.51
CA SER A 1120 -27.74 -23.36 19.25
C SER A 1120 -28.34 -24.02 17.96
N THR A 1121 -28.02 -25.29 17.66
CA THR A 1121 -28.56 -26.11 16.54
C THR A 1121 -29.50 -27.26 16.99
N VAL A 1122 -30.38 -27.72 16.07
CA VAL A 1122 -31.33 -28.87 16.19
C VAL A 1122 -32.02 -29.10 14.82
N LEU A 1123 -32.42 -30.29 14.30
CA LEU A 1123 -32.02 -31.70 14.52
C LEU A 1123 -32.45 -32.57 13.28
N ARG A 1124 -31.88 -33.79 13.15
CA ARG A 1124 -32.28 -35.02 12.38
C ARG A 1124 -33.45 -35.02 11.35
N GLU A 1125 -33.21 -35.69 10.21
CA GLU A 1125 -33.84 -37.00 9.87
C GLU A 1125 -33.01 -37.83 8.85
N ASN A 1126 -33.38 -39.11 8.58
CA ASN A 1126 -32.64 -40.09 7.74
C ASN A 1126 -33.54 -41.28 7.34
N PRO A 1127 -33.57 -41.71 6.06
CA PRO A 1127 -33.41 -43.16 5.79
C PRO A 1127 -32.71 -43.58 4.46
N ARG A 1128 -31.57 -44.28 4.61
CA ARG A 1128 -31.21 -45.60 4.00
C ARG A 1128 -31.19 -45.86 2.46
N GLN A 1129 -30.23 -46.74 2.09
CA GLN A 1129 -30.08 -47.58 0.87
C GLN A 1129 -29.62 -46.89 -0.45
N ALA A 1130 -28.86 -47.53 -1.35
CA ALA A 1130 -27.84 -48.61 -1.25
C ALA A 1130 -27.22 -48.89 -2.64
N ALA A 1131 -25.89 -48.91 -2.79
CA ALA A 1131 -25.14 -49.61 -3.85
C ALA A 1131 -23.61 -49.55 -3.61
N ASP A 1132 -22.88 -50.60 -4.01
CA ASP A 1132 -21.42 -50.77 -3.96
C ASP A 1132 -20.69 -49.90 -5.03
N THR A 1133 -19.37 -49.66 -5.02
CA THR A 1133 -18.28 -50.66 -5.06
C THR A 1133 -16.89 -50.08 -4.69
N HIS A 1134 -16.00 -50.95 -4.20
CA HIS A 1134 -14.59 -50.75 -3.79
C HIS A 1134 -13.69 -49.81 -4.64
N LEU A 1135 -12.76 -49.11 -3.96
CA LEU A 1135 -11.28 -49.30 -3.99
C LEU A 1135 -10.63 -48.49 -2.82
N PRO A 1136 -9.33 -48.67 -2.46
CA PRO A 1136 -8.82 -48.39 -1.09
C PRO A 1136 -8.12 -47.03 -0.86
N ASP A 1137 -7.82 -46.77 0.41
CA ASP A 1137 -7.23 -45.53 0.98
C ASP A 1137 -5.80 -45.19 0.50
N HIS A 1138 -5.49 -43.89 0.47
CA HIS A 1138 -4.12 -43.35 0.57
C HIS A 1138 -4.10 -41.87 0.99
N ASP A 1139 -4.32 -41.59 2.29
CA ASP A 1139 -4.21 -40.23 2.86
C ASP A 1139 -2.79 -39.97 3.40
N SER A 1140 -1.96 -39.29 2.61
CA SER A 1140 -0.70 -38.69 3.06
C SER A 1140 -0.16 -37.70 2.00
N GLU A 1141 -0.56 -36.42 2.08
CA GLU A 1141 -0.06 -35.38 1.17
C GLU A 1141 1.41 -35.00 1.46
N PRO A 1142 2.33 -35.10 0.48
CA PRO A 1142 3.68 -34.58 0.61
C PRO A 1142 3.76 -33.12 0.14
N VAL A 1143 3.99 -32.19 1.07
CA VAL A 1143 4.37 -30.81 0.75
C VAL A 1143 5.84 -30.80 0.24
N CYS A 1144 6.16 -29.85 -0.65
CA CYS A 1144 7.51 -29.61 -1.22
C CYS A 1144 8.11 -30.72 -2.12
N VAL A 1145 7.70 -30.76 -3.40
CA VAL A 1145 8.47 -31.44 -4.48
C VAL A 1145 8.58 -30.60 -5.78
N TRP A 1146 7.60 -29.75 -6.09
CA TRP A 1146 7.48 -29.07 -7.40
C TRP A 1146 8.48 -27.93 -7.68
N CYS A 1147 9.22 -27.43 -6.68
CA CYS A 1147 10.01 -26.20 -6.82
C CYS A 1147 11.28 -26.34 -7.71
N VAL A 1148 11.77 -27.57 -7.91
CA VAL A 1148 13.18 -27.78 -8.30
C VAL A 1148 13.39 -27.92 -9.82
N CYS A 1149 12.37 -28.33 -10.57
CA CYS A 1149 12.49 -28.49 -12.03
C CYS A 1149 12.61 -27.14 -12.75
N VAL A 1150 11.79 -26.16 -12.34
CA VAL A 1150 11.91 -24.77 -12.80
C VAL A 1150 13.28 -24.19 -12.43
N CYS A 1151 13.78 -24.48 -11.23
CA CYS A 1151 14.92 -23.80 -10.63
C CYS A 1151 16.29 -23.92 -11.34
N VAL A 1152 16.48 -24.76 -12.38
CA VAL A 1152 17.76 -24.76 -13.15
C VAL A 1152 17.68 -23.86 -14.36
N CYS A 1153 16.70 -24.06 -15.26
CA CYS A 1153 16.45 -23.13 -16.36
C CYS A 1153 16.10 -21.73 -15.84
N ALA A 1154 15.42 -21.63 -14.69
CA ALA A 1154 15.13 -20.38 -14.01
C ALA A 1154 16.30 -19.83 -13.16
N CYS A 1155 17.16 -20.62 -12.50
CA CYS A 1155 18.36 -19.99 -11.92
C CYS A 1155 19.26 -19.40 -13.00
N VAL A 1156 19.37 -20.02 -14.18
CA VAL A 1156 20.09 -19.36 -15.28
C VAL A 1156 19.31 -18.14 -15.78
N ARG A 1157 18.03 -18.25 -16.20
CA ARG A 1157 17.27 -17.07 -16.66
C ARG A 1157 17.15 -15.94 -15.61
N VAL A 1158 17.11 -16.25 -14.32
CA VAL A 1158 16.98 -15.25 -13.23
C VAL A 1158 18.32 -14.70 -12.77
N CYS A 1159 19.41 -15.48 -12.66
CA CYS A 1159 20.75 -14.88 -12.47
C CYS A 1159 21.12 -13.96 -13.65
N VAL A 1160 20.61 -14.27 -14.85
CA VAL A 1160 20.79 -13.49 -16.07
C VAL A 1160 19.93 -12.21 -16.10
N CYS A 1161 18.66 -12.26 -15.71
CA CYS A 1161 17.79 -11.07 -15.67
C CYS A 1161 17.94 -10.22 -14.41
N ALA A 1162 18.15 -10.81 -13.23
CA ALA A 1162 18.09 -10.09 -11.96
C ALA A 1162 19.20 -9.05 -11.76
N ARG A 1163 20.35 -9.20 -12.44
CA ARG A 1163 21.46 -8.24 -12.32
C ARG A 1163 21.10 -6.84 -12.79
N GLY A 1164 20.35 -6.71 -13.89
CA GLY A 1164 19.72 -5.46 -14.32
C GLY A 1164 18.20 -5.52 -14.22
N LEU A 1165 17.71 -5.97 -13.05
CA LEU A 1165 16.35 -5.74 -12.55
C LEU A 1165 16.40 -5.34 -11.06
N MET A 1166 17.40 -5.79 -10.28
CA MET A 1166 17.58 -5.38 -8.88
C MET A 1166 17.89 -3.89 -8.67
N GLU A 1167 18.16 -3.13 -9.73
CA GLU A 1167 18.22 -1.67 -9.72
C GLU A 1167 16.83 -1.02 -9.82
N ASP A 1168 15.90 -1.60 -10.58
CA ASP A 1168 14.52 -1.12 -10.77
C ASP A 1168 13.52 -1.71 -9.73
N ASP A 1169 13.77 -2.93 -9.22
CA ASP A 1169 12.95 -3.64 -8.21
C ASP A 1169 13.35 -3.31 -6.76
N ALA A 1170 14.25 -2.35 -6.55
CA ALA A 1170 14.52 -1.82 -5.22
C ALA A 1170 13.31 -1.02 -4.73
N GLU A 1171 12.59 -1.48 -3.69
CA GLU A 1171 11.82 -0.56 -2.85
C GLU A 1171 12.82 0.38 -2.15
N PRO A 1172 12.87 1.68 -2.47
CA PRO A 1172 13.60 2.63 -1.63
C PRO A 1172 12.94 2.63 -0.26
N ILE A 1173 13.73 2.41 0.79
CA ILE A 1173 13.25 2.58 2.18
C ILE A 1173 13.13 4.08 2.44
N PHE A 1174 11.99 4.65 2.01
CA PHE A 1174 11.51 5.93 2.50
C PHE A 1174 11.16 5.76 3.99
N GLU A 1175 12.14 5.99 4.86
CA GLU A 1175 11.82 6.54 6.18
C GLU A 1175 11.10 7.90 6.00
N ASP A 1176 10.29 8.31 6.98
CA ASP A 1176 9.53 9.57 6.96
C ASP A 1176 10.44 10.83 7.13
N VAL A 1177 11.49 10.94 6.32
CA VAL A 1177 12.39 12.10 6.22
C VAL A 1177 11.69 13.20 5.41
N MET A 1178 10.62 13.73 6.02
CA MET A 1178 10.08 15.03 5.63
C MET A 1178 11.20 16.08 5.71
N MET A 1179 11.60 16.62 4.56
CA MET A 1179 12.62 17.66 4.44
C MET A 1179 12.31 18.84 5.36
N SER A 1180 12.97 18.87 6.51
CA SER A 1180 12.91 19.95 7.48
C SER A 1180 13.84 21.06 7.01
N SER A 1181 13.36 21.90 6.08
CA SER A 1181 14.07 23.10 5.59
C SER A 1181 14.63 23.91 6.77
N ARG A 1182 15.93 23.76 7.05
CA ARG A 1182 16.54 24.17 8.33
C ARG A 1182 16.97 25.64 8.30
N GLY A 1183 16.04 26.51 7.91
CA GLY A 1183 16.21 27.96 7.86
C GLY A 1183 14.92 28.67 8.26
N GLN A 1184 15.06 29.75 9.04
CA GLN A 1184 13.96 30.56 9.60
C GLN A 1184 13.10 29.88 10.68
N LEU A 1185 13.68 29.60 11.85
CA LEU A 1185 12.93 29.52 13.11
C LEU A 1185 13.73 30.01 14.34
N GLU A 1186 14.60 31.00 14.15
CA GLU A 1186 15.26 31.75 15.23
C GLU A 1186 14.51 33.06 15.53
N ASP A 1187 13.31 32.96 16.13
CA ASP A 1187 12.79 33.97 17.07
C ASP A 1187 11.52 33.45 17.79
N MET A 1188 11.24 33.98 18.98
CA MET A 1188 10.21 33.55 19.96
C MET A 1188 10.52 32.30 20.80
N ASN A 1189 11.39 32.46 21.80
CA ASN A 1189 11.54 31.51 22.90
C ASN A 1189 11.75 32.24 24.25
N GLU A 1190 10.67 32.79 24.81
CA GLU A 1190 10.60 33.23 26.22
C GLU A 1190 9.26 32.78 26.85
N GLU A 1191 9.28 32.54 28.16
CA GLU A 1191 8.15 32.13 29.03
C GLU A 1191 7.41 30.82 28.67
N PHE A 1192 7.82 29.69 29.26
CA PHE A 1192 7.12 29.07 30.41
C PHE A 1192 7.73 27.70 30.79
N GLU A 1193 8.42 27.63 31.92
CA GLU A 1193 8.65 26.36 32.64
C GLU A 1193 7.43 26.07 33.54
N ASP A 1194 6.88 24.84 33.53
CA ASP A 1194 7.18 23.82 34.56
C ASP A 1194 6.30 22.55 34.42
N THR A 1195 6.85 21.37 34.76
CA THR A 1195 6.20 20.06 34.98
C THR A 1195 5.06 19.55 34.06
N MET A 1196 5.26 18.39 33.39
CA MET A 1196 4.44 17.18 33.64
C MET A 1196 5.00 15.88 33.00
N VAL A 1197 4.56 14.74 33.53
CA VAL A 1197 5.01 13.38 33.20
C VAL A 1197 4.55 12.92 31.81
N ILE A 1198 5.43 12.23 31.06
CA ILE A 1198 5.10 11.58 29.79
C ILE A 1198 4.66 10.13 30.05
N ASP A 1199 3.36 9.86 29.98
CA ASP A 1199 2.82 8.52 29.75
C ASP A 1199 2.70 8.28 28.22
N LEU A 1200 3.37 7.26 27.70
CA LEU A 1200 3.27 6.88 26.28
C LEU A 1200 2.04 6.00 26.02
N PRO A 1201 1.06 6.42 25.22
CA PRO A 1201 -0.08 5.59 24.87
C PRO A 1201 0.32 4.46 23.90
N PRO A 1202 -0.33 3.27 23.96
CA PRO A 1202 0.00 2.16 23.07
C PRO A 1202 -0.31 2.47 21.61
N SER A 1203 0.69 2.36 20.73
CA SER A 1203 0.57 2.67 19.32
C SER A 1203 -0.44 1.75 18.61
N ARG A 1204 -1.24 2.35 17.71
CA ARG A 1204 -2.35 1.68 17.00
C ARG A 1204 -2.03 1.30 15.55
N ASN A 1205 -0.76 1.43 15.15
CA ASN A 1205 -0.17 1.10 13.85
C ASN A 1205 -0.19 -0.42 13.57
N ARG A 1206 -1.40 -0.97 13.44
CA ARG A 1206 -1.68 -2.37 13.11
C ARG A 1206 -2.21 -2.52 11.68
N ARG A 1207 -1.99 -1.52 10.83
CA ARG A 1207 -2.40 -1.51 9.41
C ARG A 1207 -1.25 -1.31 8.43
N GLU A 1208 -0.25 -0.46 8.71
CA GLU A 1208 0.89 -0.28 7.79
C GLU A 1208 1.74 -1.57 7.63
N ARG A 1209 1.68 -2.49 8.60
CA ARG A 1209 2.37 -3.81 8.57
C ARG A 1209 1.82 -4.83 7.55
N ALA A 1210 1.01 -4.41 6.58
CA ALA A 1210 0.41 -5.29 5.59
C ALA A 1210 1.05 -5.17 4.18
N GLU A 1211 1.79 -4.10 3.91
CA GLU A 1211 2.20 -3.72 2.55
C GLU A 1211 3.70 -3.96 2.29
N LEU A 1212 4.58 -3.78 3.28
CA LEU A 1212 5.99 -4.20 3.18
C LEU A 1212 6.12 -5.74 3.13
N ARG A 1213 6.39 -6.28 1.93
CA ARG A 1213 6.76 -7.69 1.70
C ARG A 1213 8.23 -7.80 1.29
N PRO A 1214 9.08 -8.54 2.04
CA PRO A 1214 10.44 -8.83 1.59
C PRO A 1214 10.43 -9.98 0.57
N ASP A 1215 10.22 -9.66 -0.72
CA ASP A 1215 10.17 -10.65 -1.80
C ASP A 1215 11.53 -11.33 -2.08
N PHE A 1216 12.61 -10.89 -1.42
CA PHE A 1216 13.95 -11.53 -1.35
C PHE A 1216 13.97 -13.05 -1.04
N PHE A 1217 12.87 -13.63 -0.56
CA PHE A 1217 12.77 -15.03 -0.12
C PHE A 1217 11.58 -15.81 -0.70
N ASP A 1218 10.85 -15.29 -1.70
CA ASP A 1218 9.66 -15.96 -2.26
C ASP A 1218 9.75 -16.25 -3.78
N SER A 1219 10.24 -17.45 -4.11
CA SER A 1219 10.30 -17.97 -5.48
C SER A 1219 8.92 -18.19 -6.15
N ALA A 1220 7.80 -17.99 -5.44
CA ALA A 1220 6.46 -18.11 -6.02
C ALA A 1220 5.92 -16.81 -6.64
N ALA A 1221 6.57 -15.65 -6.43
CA ALA A 1221 6.08 -14.37 -6.94
C ALA A 1221 6.02 -14.30 -8.48
N MET A 1222 7.01 -14.89 -9.16
CA MET A 1222 7.31 -14.74 -10.60
C MET A 1222 6.75 -15.85 -11.52
N ILE A 1223 5.74 -16.63 -11.11
CA ILE A 1223 5.30 -17.83 -11.85
C ILE A 1223 3.89 -17.73 -12.48
N GLU A 1224 3.12 -16.65 -12.24
CA GLU A 1224 1.68 -16.62 -12.57
C GLU A 1224 1.26 -16.01 -13.93
N ASP A 1225 2.16 -15.41 -14.73
CA ASP A 1225 1.77 -14.78 -16.01
C ASP A 1225 1.81 -15.71 -17.25
N GLU A 1226 2.43 -16.90 -17.17
CA GLU A 1226 2.42 -17.90 -18.25
C GLU A 1226 1.11 -18.74 -18.33
N HIS A 1227 0.04 -18.36 -17.62
CA HIS A 1227 -1.18 -19.17 -17.50
C HIS A 1227 -2.46 -18.59 -18.15
N THR A 1228 -2.30 -17.95 -19.32
CA THR A 1228 -3.38 -17.93 -20.33
C THR A 1228 -2.84 -18.17 -21.75
N HIS A 1229 -3.00 -19.41 -22.27
CA HIS A 1229 -3.46 -19.75 -23.64
C HIS A 1229 -3.47 -21.29 -23.86
N GLY A 1230 -4.48 -21.99 -23.33
CA GLY A 1230 -4.60 -23.44 -23.49
C GLY A 1230 -5.02 -23.86 -24.92
N GLY A 1231 -4.12 -24.50 -25.67
CA GLY A 1231 -4.29 -24.75 -27.12
C GLY A 1231 -3.88 -26.14 -27.63
N ILE A 1232 -4.65 -27.17 -27.26
CA ILE A 1232 -4.74 -28.53 -27.83
C ILE A 1232 -3.78 -28.87 -29.00
N ALA A 1233 -2.81 -29.76 -28.75
CA ALA A 1233 -2.37 -30.77 -29.71
C ALA A 1233 -1.78 -31.98 -28.97
N ALA A 1234 -2.00 -33.19 -29.52
CA ALA A 1234 -1.28 -34.39 -29.11
C ALA A 1234 -0.81 -35.12 -30.37
N PHE A 1235 0.51 -35.32 -30.50
CA PHE A 1235 1.12 -36.50 -31.12
C PHE A 1235 2.61 -36.59 -30.80
#